data_AF-I3KRA5-F1
#
_entry.id   AF-I3KRA5-F1
#
_cell.length_a   1.000
_cell.length_b   1.000
_cell.length_c   1.000
_cell.angle_alpha   90.00
_cell.angle_beta   90.00
_cell.angle_gamma   90.00
#
_symmetry.space_group_name_H-M   'P 1'
#
loop_
_entity.id
_entity.type
_entity.pdbx_description
1 polymer ?
#
loop_
_entity_poly.entity_id
_entity_poly.type
_entity_poly.pdbx_seq_one_letter_code
_entity_poly.pdbx_strand_id
1 'polypeptide(L)'
;METFRGEGGGGRGGRWRLRHVVLVVLLWMTLHRHVLGCASTNCNLVLTESQGEITSPCYPQRYPNSYNCRWIMKAPAGFIIQLSFLDFELEEAPGCIYDWVKVNTGSAEVVFCGLTANGLTQNSTGNEMVLSFTSDFSVQKKGFRVSFQHVAVALRNQKIKMSSGVGQITKVANSVSIPALSQLTICFEVERISLKQKEWIFTYSNNSSAMLLSLGSDGTGMKMVVDGVVCPIDNIILPSDFTYSMKSFCVLWTSSNGRVAVYFNGNYWAKACSSSTGHSVQAGGEFRIGNQQQSFDGNIYNLRLWDYAMSIQQLGALKCESVGNVIDWDNSYWAIPASLAQTDTSLSCSVFPVSNAPLNTNCDSPALGCPEEQFYQFKFVVDDSRSQTTRETLKSAVALWLNQTFENWIHKVYVGNISVQLRPETAGNLSSYECRGLLVNTDITNESLSLIDDASARLRQGSMAEGMEIQSASVEVKLIENCPRDSHWPETRPTVTRYQPCFLNKKWRTCLISSLNYSSYWSDPNSSNCTDIDSIQVSAENASDVAEQLKAFTNNKLNETEVSKVVSKVEQLVNVAKINITLASSIVTIISNVMIGSATVPSASDKALKTMDELVQKIQFDGPSIQINSKNLAVGILALNTTTFNKTTLGAFMSPNKSDPQIDFNSKSEQLNPLAQVTLPASLLSNVSHAEPDTLSRISFMFFSSPSFFQKKEENELISYVVATSVGNFSIHNLMDPVRIEITHRSEQASENLVCVFWDFKKNDGTGGWNKEGCTKNSTYSTANKTVCECDHLTHFGVLLDISRTSASIDEKNNKILTYISNIGCGISAIFSAATLLTYIAFEKLRRDYPSKILMNLSTSLLFLNMVFLLDSWLSTMENDGLCLAVAIFLHYFLLTSFTWMGLESVHMYIALVKVFNTYIRRYILKFCIVGWGLPAALVGIVAVVDKGAYKAEEHKGGSKFCWITNETVFYTTCVGYFCLVFLLNLAMFVVVMLQICGRNGKRSNRTLREEVLRNLRSAISLTFLLGMTWGFAFFAWGPVKLTFMYLFSIFNSLQGLFIFIFHCALKENVQKQWRRYLCCGRFKLSDNSDWSKTATNNTKKVSSDNLGKSLSSSSFGSTTANWTSKAKATLNPFKRHSNTAKCYSKQTNPKCISSSCSSSEVEPNSSSSSSSILPVSQMIDKSGRRMHSSALRNNSLETVKEEPRPFWQVRAGA
;
A
#
# COMPACT_ATOMS: atom_id res chain seq x y z
N MET A 1 -37.36 8.02 9.75
CA MET A 1 -37.64 9.37 9.21
C MET A 1 -36.56 9.69 8.18
N GLU A 2 -36.82 10.00 6.90
CA GLU A 2 -37.73 11.01 6.30
C GLU A 2 -37.16 12.44 6.38
N THR A 3 -37.10 13.29 5.34
CA THR A 3 -37.61 13.28 3.93
C THR A 3 -36.53 13.89 2.96
N PHE A 4 -36.67 14.23 1.65
CA PHE A 4 -37.80 14.20 0.69
C PHE A 4 -37.42 13.98 -0.82
N ARG A 5 -37.53 15.04 -1.66
CA ARG A 5 -37.37 15.21 -3.13
C ARG A 5 -35.99 15.82 -3.47
N GLY A 6 -35.52 15.97 -4.71
CA GLY A 6 -36.03 15.61 -6.05
C GLY A 6 -35.36 16.47 -7.15
N GLU A 7 -35.53 16.11 -8.44
CA GLU A 7 -34.94 16.77 -9.65
C GLU A 7 -33.39 16.70 -9.77
N GLY A 8 -32.76 16.78 -10.95
CA GLY A 8 -33.27 16.69 -12.33
C GLY A 8 -32.20 16.96 -13.42
N GLY A 9 -32.11 16.10 -14.45
CA GLY A 9 -31.47 16.41 -15.75
C GLY A 9 -30.04 15.91 -16.03
N GLY A 10 -29.66 15.90 -17.32
CA GLY A 10 -28.27 15.84 -17.80
C GLY A 10 -27.61 14.45 -17.95
N GLY A 11 -27.58 13.89 -19.16
CA GLY A 11 -26.87 12.62 -19.45
C GLY A 11 -25.63 12.79 -20.33
N ARG A 12 -24.48 12.21 -19.91
CA ARG A 12 -23.32 11.79 -20.73
C ARG A 12 -22.70 10.54 -20.10
N GLY A 13 -22.12 9.65 -20.90
CA GLY A 13 -21.78 8.28 -20.46
C GLY A 13 -20.30 7.99 -20.23
N GLY A 14 -19.99 6.87 -19.57
CA GLY A 14 -18.66 6.25 -19.55
C GLY A 14 -18.19 5.68 -18.20
N ARG A 15 -17.59 4.48 -18.24
CA ARG A 15 -16.65 3.89 -17.26
C ARG A 15 -17.01 3.89 -15.75
N TRP A 16 -17.59 2.79 -15.27
CA TRP A 16 -17.54 2.37 -13.87
C TRP A 16 -17.40 0.85 -13.73
N ARG A 17 -16.68 0.27 -12.75
CA ARG A 17 -15.34 0.61 -12.21
C ARG A 17 -14.80 -0.66 -11.51
N LEU A 18 -13.50 -0.91 -11.54
CA LEU A 18 -12.87 -2.18 -11.08
C LEU A 18 -12.78 -2.36 -9.54
N ARG A 19 -13.77 -1.88 -8.78
CA ARG A 19 -13.60 -1.55 -7.35
C ARG A 19 -13.88 -2.68 -6.35
N HIS A 20 -14.60 -3.74 -6.73
CA HIS A 20 -15.04 -4.78 -5.79
C HIS A 20 -14.08 -5.96 -5.62
N VAL A 21 -13.17 -6.21 -6.56
CA VAL A 21 -12.19 -7.32 -6.46
C VAL A 21 -11.10 -7.01 -5.43
N VAL A 22 -10.63 -5.75 -5.39
CA VAL A 22 -9.55 -5.30 -4.49
C VAL A 22 -9.92 -5.48 -3.01
N LEU A 23 -11.18 -5.24 -2.65
CA LEU A 23 -11.67 -5.40 -1.27
C LEU A 23 -11.57 -6.86 -0.76
N VAL A 24 -11.76 -7.85 -1.63
CA VAL A 24 -11.66 -9.28 -1.25
C VAL A 24 -10.20 -9.70 -1.05
N VAL A 25 -9.28 -9.19 -1.90
CA VAL A 25 -7.83 -9.43 -1.74
C VAL A 25 -7.31 -8.79 -0.45
N LEU A 26 -7.73 -7.57 -0.15
CA LEU A 26 -7.38 -6.89 1.11
C LEU A 26 -7.90 -7.66 2.34
N LEU A 27 -9.13 -8.17 2.30
CA LEU A 27 -9.68 -8.99 3.38
C LEU A 27 -8.86 -10.28 3.64
N TRP A 28 -8.31 -10.88 2.59
CA TRP A 28 -7.50 -12.09 2.71
C TRP A 28 -6.12 -11.78 3.32
N MET A 29 -5.50 -10.66 2.93
CA MET A 29 -4.23 -10.20 3.52
C MET A 29 -4.36 -9.83 5.02
N THR A 30 -5.53 -9.36 5.47
CA THR A 30 -5.76 -9.03 6.89
C THR A 30 -5.88 -10.24 7.82
N LEU A 31 -6.17 -11.45 7.31
CA LEU A 31 -6.32 -12.66 8.14
C LEU A 31 -5.00 -13.40 8.44
N HIS A 32 -3.83 -12.83 8.06
CA HIS A 32 -2.54 -13.49 8.24
C HIS A 32 -1.48 -12.58 8.91
N ARG A 33 -1.85 -11.94 10.03
CA ARG A 33 -0.97 -11.05 10.79
C ARG A 33 -0.95 -11.33 12.31
N HIS A 34 -0.63 -12.57 12.69
CA HIS A 34 -0.48 -12.96 14.11
C HIS A 34 0.78 -13.80 14.44
N VAL A 35 1.90 -13.55 13.74
CA VAL A 35 3.24 -13.68 14.33
C VAL A 35 4.09 -12.51 13.82
N LEU A 36 4.40 -11.55 14.68
CA LEU A 36 5.36 -10.48 14.40
C LEU A 36 6.11 -10.13 15.70
N GLY A 37 7.43 -10.37 15.71
CA GLY A 37 8.34 -9.55 16.51
C GLY A 37 8.40 -8.12 15.96
N CYS A 38 9.24 -7.26 16.54
CA CYS A 38 9.31 -5.84 16.16
C CYS A 38 9.75 -5.61 14.70
N ALA A 39 8.77 -5.61 13.79
CA ALA A 39 8.96 -5.59 12.35
C ALA A 39 8.22 -4.39 11.72
N SER A 40 8.99 -3.33 11.46
CA SER A 40 8.64 -2.20 10.58
C SER A 40 7.18 -1.72 10.68
N THR A 41 6.81 -1.12 11.81
CA THR A 41 5.70 -0.16 11.80
C THR A 41 6.10 1.00 10.91
N ASN A 42 5.37 1.20 9.80
CA ASN A 42 5.55 2.38 8.95
C ASN A 42 5.25 3.65 9.76
N CYS A 43 6.29 4.31 10.23
CA CYS A 43 6.22 5.53 11.02
C CYS A 43 6.21 6.82 10.16
N ASN A 44 5.96 6.69 8.85
CA ASN A 44 5.69 7.80 7.95
C ASN A 44 4.18 7.85 7.68
N LEU A 45 3.46 8.70 8.44
CA LEU A 45 2.00 8.71 8.55
C LEU A 45 1.43 10.13 8.44
N VAL A 46 0.18 10.21 7.99
CA VAL A 46 -0.65 11.43 8.07
C VAL A 46 -1.81 11.14 9.01
N LEU A 47 -1.98 11.97 10.04
CA LEU A 47 -2.94 11.80 11.12
C LEU A 47 -4.00 12.90 11.03
N THR A 48 -5.27 12.52 10.99
CA THR A 48 -6.41 13.45 10.81
C THR A 48 -7.50 13.25 11.87
N GLU A 49 -7.21 12.49 12.92
CA GLU A 49 -8.13 12.18 14.02
C GLU A 49 -8.14 13.37 15.02
N SER A 50 -9.26 13.61 15.70
CA SER A 50 -9.39 14.79 16.58
C SER A 50 -8.46 14.79 17.79
N GLN A 51 -7.98 13.61 18.18
CA GLN A 51 -6.95 13.38 19.17
C GLN A 51 -6.34 12.00 18.92
N GLY A 52 -5.12 11.76 19.39
CA GLY A 52 -4.46 10.46 19.31
C GLY A 52 -3.12 10.42 20.01
N GLU A 53 -2.42 9.29 19.88
CA GLU A 53 -1.07 9.11 20.42
C GLU A 53 -0.08 8.64 19.34
N ILE A 54 1.18 9.03 19.53
CA ILE A 54 2.32 8.69 18.71
C ILE A 54 3.42 8.17 19.63
N THR A 55 4.04 7.06 19.26
CA THR A 55 5.21 6.50 19.96
C THR A 55 6.39 6.33 19.04
N SER A 56 7.60 6.36 19.61
CA SER A 56 8.79 5.87 18.90
C SER A 56 8.64 4.38 18.58
N PRO A 57 9.27 3.88 17.50
CA PRO A 57 9.28 2.44 17.22
C PRO A 57 9.74 1.63 18.43
N CYS A 58 9.08 0.49 18.69
CA CYS A 58 9.34 -0.43 19.80
C CYS A 58 9.01 0.08 21.23
N TYR A 59 8.58 1.33 21.43
CA TYR A 59 8.23 1.86 22.75
C TYR A 59 7.27 0.94 23.55
N PRO A 60 7.50 0.69 24.86
CA PRO A 60 8.50 1.29 25.75
C PRO A 60 9.88 0.59 25.75
N GLN A 61 10.11 -0.38 24.84
CA GLN A 61 11.46 -0.89 24.59
C GLN A 61 12.26 0.13 23.77
N ARG A 62 13.60 0.01 23.80
CA ARG A 62 14.48 0.94 23.10
C ARG A 62 14.18 1.00 21.60
N TYR A 63 14.27 2.19 21.02
CA TYR A 63 14.11 2.38 19.57
C TYR A 63 15.29 1.77 18.79
N PRO A 64 15.11 1.41 17.51
CA PRO A 64 16.21 0.95 16.67
C PRO A 64 17.11 2.10 16.17
N ASN A 65 18.36 1.77 15.85
CA ASN A 65 19.30 2.67 15.14
C ASN A 65 18.82 3.05 13.74
N SER A 66 19.34 4.17 13.23
CA SER A 66 19.21 4.60 11.83
C SER A 66 17.78 4.67 11.32
N TYR A 67 16.81 4.91 12.21
CA TYR A 67 15.40 5.06 11.88
C TYR A 67 15.09 6.49 11.47
N ASN A 68 14.11 6.66 10.58
CA ASN A 68 13.65 7.96 10.13
C ASN A 68 12.11 7.93 10.00
N CYS A 69 11.45 8.67 10.88
CA CYS A 69 10.00 8.68 11.06
C CYS A 69 9.45 10.10 10.92
N ARG A 70 8.23 10.23 10.36
CA ARG A 70 7.57 11.51 10.12
C ARG A 70 6.05 11.37 10.24
N TRP A 71 5.49 12.02 11.25
CA TRP A 71 4.05 12.10 11.46
C TRP A 71 3.56 13.51 11.14
N ILE A 72 2.66 13.62 10.15
CA ILE A 72 2.04 14.87 9.74
C ILE A 72 0.63 14.90 10.33
N MET A 73 0.41 15.67 11.38
CA MET A 73 -0.90 15.90 11.96
C MET A 73 -1.61 17.00 11.18
N LYS A 74 -2.89 16.81 10.83
CA LYS A 74 -3.70 17.77 10.07
C LYS A 74 -5.08 17.93 10.68
N ALA A 75 -5.34 19.12 11.22
CA ALA A 75 -6.64 19.52 11.74
C ALA A 75 -7.52 20.19 10.67
N PRO A 76 -8.85 20.27 10.87
CA PRO A 76 -9.73 21.10 10.07
C PRO A 76 -9.38 22.59 10.18
N ALA A 77 -9.80 23.40 9.20
CA ALA A 77 -9.71 24.86 9.31
C ALA A 77 -10.49 25.37 10.55
N GLY A 78 -9.91 26.33 11.28
CA GLY A 78 -10.42 26.81 12.57
C GLY A 78 -9.84 26.08 13.79
N PHE A 79 -9.02 25.05 13.60
CA PHE A 79 -8.32 24.33 14.68
C PHE A 79 -6.80 24.42 14.49
N ILE A 80 -6.09 24.49 15.62
CA ILE A 80 -4.65 24.21 15.72
C ILE A 80 -4.45 22.83 16.35
N ILE A 81 -3.22 22.32 16.29
CA ILE A 81 -2.81 21.06 16.90
C ILE A 81 -2.02 21.39 18.16
N GLN A 82 -2.42 20.82 19.28
CA GLN A 82 -1.62 20.76 20.50
C GLN A 82 -0.97 19.38 20.60
N LEU A 83 0.32 19.35 20.92
CA LEU A 83 1.14 18.15 21.06
C LEU A 83 1.81 18.15 22.44
N SER A 84 1.68 17.07 23.19
CA SER A 84 2.22 16.93 24.55
C SER A 84 3.09 15.69 24.67
N PHE A 85 4.30 15.85 25.20
CA PHE A 85 5.23 14.76 25.48
C PHE A 85 4.88 14.12 26.83
N LEU A 86 4.29 12.92 26.79
CA LEU A 86 3.90 12.15 27.97
C LEU A 86 5.07 11.38 28.59
N ASP A 87 6.06 11.02 27.77
CA ASP A 87 7.30 10.35 28.16
C ASP A 87 8.35 10.60 27.07
N PHE A 88 9.60 10.91 27.44
CA PHE A 88 10.68 11.23 26.48
C PHE A 88 12.08 10.97 27.05
N GLU A 89 12.82 10.06 26.42
CA GLU A 89 14.26 9.81 26.64
C GLU A 89 14.94 9.40 25.32
N LEU A 90 15.79 10.26 24.78
CA LEU A 90 16.67 10.04 23.62
C LEU A 90 18.15 10.05 24.05
N GLU A 91 19.08 9.69 23.16
CA GLU A 91 20.49 10.03 23.38
C GLU A 91 20.66 11.55 23.57
N GLU A 92 21.59 11.96 24.43
CA GLU A 92 21.86 13.37 24.71
C GLU A 92 23.16 13.80 24.04
N ALA A 93 23.10 14.88 23.25
CA ALA A 93 24.24 15.40 22.51
C ALA A 93 24.17 16.93 22.39
N PRO A 94 25.30 17.66 22.44
CA PRO A 94 25.33 19.09 22.16
C PRO A 94 24.73 19.39 20.77
N GLY A 95 23.64 20.16 20.74
CA GLY A 95 22.90 20.47 19.50
C GLY A 95 22.07 19.31 18.92
N CYS A 96 21.85 18.23 19.68
CA CYS A 96 21.07 17.05 19.27
C CYS A 96 21.56 16.41 17.95
N ILE A 97 22.88 16.24 17.83
CA ILE A 97 23.56 15.79 16.61
C ILE A 97 23.54 14.27 16.37
N TYR A 98 23.18 13.47 17.37
CA TYR A 98 22.99 12.03 17.27
C TYR A 98 21.49 11.74 17.05
N ASP A 99 20.79 11.23 18.07
CA ASP A 99 19.33 11.10 18.06
C ASP A 99 18.63 12.46 18.23
N TRP A 100 17.52 12.67 17.52
CA TRP A 100 16.67 13.84 17.72
C TRP A 100 15.20 13.64 17.34
N VAL A 101 14.33 14.35 18.06
CA VAL A 101 12.95 14.64 17.66
C VAL A 101 12.84 16.11 17.27
N LYS A 102 12.29 16.38 16.08
CA LYS A 102 11.93 17.72 15.61
C LYS A 102 10.42 17.91 15.66
N VAL A 103 9.97 19.04 16.20
CA VAL A 103 8.60 19.54 16.07
C VAL A 103 8.61 20.77 15.19
N ASN A 104 7.98 20.68 14.01
CA ASN A 104 7.67 21.84 13.18
C ASN A 104 6.22 22.27 13.45
N THR A 105 6.05 23.48 13.99
CA THR A 105 4.76 24.06 14.41
C THR A 105 4.03 24.84 13.31
N GLY A 106 4.65 24.98 12.13
CA GLY A 106 4.23 25.88 11.06
C GLY A 106 5.06 27.17 10.98
N SER A 107 5.56 27.68 12.11
CA SER A 107 6.41 28.88 12.17
C SER A 107 7.80 28.66 12.80
N ALA A 108 8.01 27.58 13.56
CA ALA A 108 9.29 27.25 14.18
C ALA A 108 9.61 25.75 14.04
N GLU A 109 10.91 25.41 14.04
CA GLU A 109 11.41 24.02 13.99
C GLU A 109 12.30 23.69 15.20
N VAL A 110 11.66 23.37 16.33
CA VAL A 110 12.36 23.04 17.58
C VAL A 110 12.86 21.60 17.54
N VAL A 111 14.07 21.37 18.05
CA VAL A 111 14.75 20.07 18.08
C VAL A 111 15.03 19.68 19.53
N PHE A 112 14.80 18.41 19.87
CA PHE A 112 14.89 17.86 21.22
C PHE A 112 15.65 16.53 21.23
N CYS A 113 16.37 16.27 22.32
CA CYS A 113 17.15 15.06 22.58
C CYS A 113 17.37 14.89 24.10
N GLY A 114 18.06 13.83 24.55
CA GLY A 114 18.19 13.56 25.99
C GLY A 114 16.82 13.45 26.67
N LEU A 115 16.63 14.21 27.76
CA LEU A 115 15.34 14.34 28.46
C LEU A 115 14.58 15.65 28.12
N THR A 116 15.08 16.49 27.21
CA THR A 116 14.71 17.93 27.13
C THR A 116 13.25 18.22 26.77
N ALA A 117 12.54 17.27 26.15
CA ALA A 117 11.12 17.43 25.81
C ALA A 117 10.15 16.83 26.83
N ASN A 118 10.63 16.12 27.87
CA ASN A 118 9.75 15.37 28.76
C ASN A 118 8.78 16.29 29.53
N GLY A 119 7.47 16.07 29.39
CA GLY A 119 6.43 16.93 29.96
C GLY A 119 6.16 18.25 29.23
N LEU A 120 6.85 18.55 28.12
CA LEU A 120 6.58 19.76 27.33
C LEU A 120 5.28 19.63 26.51
N THR A 121 4.63 20.77 26.27
CA THR A 121 3.49 20.91 25.36
C THR A 121 3.77 22.01 24.34
N GLN A 122 3.54 21.71 23.06
CA GLN A 122 3.72 22.62 21.92
C GLN A 122 2.42 22.78 21.14
N ASN A 123 2.16 23.99 20.64
CA ASN A 123 1.00 24.29 19.79
C ASN A 123 1.46 24.64 18.36
N SER A 124 0.68 24.28 17.35
CA SER A 124 0.90 24.78 15.97
C SER A 124 0.32 26.18 15.78
N THR A 125 0.89 26.92 14.82
CA THR A 125 0.36 28.22 14.38
C THR A 125 -0.67 28.07 13.24
N GLY A 126 -0.52 27.02 12.42
CA GLY A 126 -1.52 26.61 11.43
C GLY A 126 -2.31 25.37 11.85
N ASN A 127 -3.16 24.87 10.94
CA ASN A 127 -3.91 23.62 11.13
C ASN A 127 -3.10 22.36 10.82
N GLU A 128 -1.78 22.46 10.61
CA GLU A 128 -0.88 21.32 10.39
C GLU A 128 0.35 21.41 11.31
N MET A 129 0.84 20.25 11.76
CA MET A 129 2.06 20.12 12.56
C MET A 129 2.83 18.88 12.08
N VAL A 130 4.16 18.96 12.06
CA VAL A 130 5.01 17.83 11.66
C VAL A 130 5.94 17.44 12.80
N LEU A 131 5.74 16.23 13.33
CA LEU A 131 6.69 15.56 14.21
C LEU A 131 7.63 14.70 13.35
N SER A 132 8.93 14.80 13.54
CA SER A 132 9.92 13.93 12.90
C SER A 132 10.89 13.37 13.93
N PHE A 133 11.30 12.11 13.78
CA PHE A 133 12.30 11.45 14.62
C PHE A 133 13.37 10.83 13.73
N THR A 134 14.64 11.06 14.07
CA THR A 134 15.77 10.36 13.48
C THR A 134 16.66 9.80 14.58
N SER A 135 17.14 8.57 14.39
CA SER A 135 18.18 7.97 15.24
C SER A 135 19.51 7.76 14.54
N ASP A 136 20.57 7.80 15.34
CA ASP A 136 21.98 7.62 15.00
C ASP A 136 22.32 6.13 14.70
N PHE A 137 23.59 5.83 14.41
CA PHE A 137 24.11 4.46 14.26
C PHE A 137 24.43 3.77 15.60
N SER A 138 24.13 4.39 16.75
CA SER A 138 24.54 3.92 18.07
C SER A 138 23.51 4.18 19.19
N VAL A 139 23.96 4.61 20.37
CA VAL A 139 23.38 4.55 21.72
C VAL A 139 21.84 4.74 21.84
N GLN A 140 21.08 3.64 21.83
CA GLN A 140 19.61 3.70 21.96
C GLN A 140 19.13 3.93 23.39
N LYS A 141 18.12 4.81 23.55
CA LYS A 141 17.33 5.01 24.77
C LYS A 141 15.89 4.52 24.64
N LYS A 142 15.04 4.78 25.65
CA LYS A 142 13.64 4.35 25.72
C LYS A 142 12.73 4.94 24.64
N GLY A 143 13.05 6.12 24.11
CA GLY A 143 12.27 6.80 23.09
C GLY A 143 11.20 7.71 23.67
N PHE A 144 10.04 7.79 23.02
CA PHE A 144 8.99 8.73 23.42
C PHE A 144 7.57 8.21 23.24
N ARG A 145 6.67 8.79 24.04
CA ARG A 145 5.22 8.71 23.91
C ARG A 145 4.65 10.13 23.94
N VAL A 146 3.87 10.46 22.92
CA VAL A 146 3.35 11.81 22.65
C VAL A 146 1.85 11.71 22.39
N SER A 147 1.06 12.58 23.00
CA SER A 147 -0.34 12.79 22.61
C SER A 147 -0.48 14.01 21.71
N PHE A 148 -1.46 14.00 20.82
CA PHE A 148 -1.87 15.18 20.07
C PHE A 148 -3.38 15.36 20.13
N GLN A 149 -3.86 16.61 20.05
CA GLN A 149 -5.28 16.95 20.01
C GLN A 149 -5.56 18.21 19.20
N HIS A 150 -6.72 18.28 18.55
CA HIS A 150 -7.19 19.47 17.84
C HIS A 150 -7.81 20.44 18.84
N VAL A 151 -7.23 21.63 18.97
CA VAL A 151 -7.73 22.71 19.82
C VAL A 151 -8.36 23.77 18.92
N ALA A 152 -9.60 24.14 19.18
CA ALA A 152 -10.27 25.20 18.42
C ALA A 152 -9.55 26.54 18.66
N VAL A 153 -9.29 27.30 17.60
CA VAL A 153 -8.72 28.65 17.73
C VAL A 153 -9.71 29.53 18.47
N ALA A 154 -9.24 30.25 19.49
CA ALA A 154 -10.08 31.14 20.28
C ALA A 154 -10.73 32.21 19.38
N LEU A 155 -12.05 32.40 19.54
CA LEU A 155 -12.83 33.36 18.74
C LEU A 155 -12.33 34.81 18.91
N ARG A 156 -11.67 35.12 20.04
CA ARG A 156 -10.96 36.40 20.28
C ARG A 156 -9.74 36.62 19.36
N ASN A 157 -9.25 35.61 18.66
CA ASN A 157 -8.22 35.74 17.61
C ASN A 157 -8.83 35.70 16.19
N GLN A 158 -10.16 35.84 16.04
CA GLN A 158 -10.87 35.74 14.77
C GLN A 158 -11.91 36.85 14.54
N LYS A 159 -11.90 37.45 13.34
CA LYS A 159 -12.98 38.29 12.82
C LYS A 159 -13.90 37.49 11.91
N ILE A 160 -15.20 37.81 11.91
CA ILE A 160 -16.23 37.07 11.16
C ILE A 160 -16.72 37.88 9.98
N LYS A 161 -16.66 37.30 8.77
CA LYS A 161 -17.15 37.93 7.55
C LYS A 161 -18.67 37.96 7.50
N MET A 162 -19.20 39.17 7.35
CA MET A 162 -20.60 39.43 7.05
C MET A 162 -20.73 39.68 5.55
N SER A 163 -21.56 38.88 4.88
CA SER A 163 -21.99 39.19 3.52
C SER A 163 -23.35 38.55 3.21
N SER A 164 -24.02 39.03 2.18
CA SER A 164 -25.35 38.59 1.77
C SER A 164 -25.28 37.39 0.83
N GLY A 165 -24.99 36.20 1.39
CA GLY A 165 -24.96 34.92 0.69
C GLY A 165 -25.99 33.93 1.24
N VAL A 166 -26.67 33.19 0.36
CA VAL A 166 -27.66 32.17 0.76
C VAL A 166 -26.96 30.92 1.29
N GLY A 167 -26.99 30.71 2.61
CA GLY A 167 -26.69 29.41 3.23
C GLY A 167 -25.77 29.41 4.46
N GLN A 168 -25.12 30.52 4.80
CA GLN A 168 -24.26 30.62 6.00
C GLN A 168 -24.62 31.85 6.82
N ILE A 169 -25.11 31.63 8.04
CA ILE A 169 -25.51 32.68 9.00
C ILE A 169 -24.82 32.35 10.32
N THR A 170 -24.03 33.29 10.84
CA THR A 170 -23.47 33.19 12.19
C THR A 170 -24.52 33.56 13.22
N LYS A 171 -24.75 32.70 14.20
CA LYS A 171 -25.75 32.91 15.27
C LYS A 171 -25.24 32.49 16.64
N VAL A 172 -25.89 32.99 17.68
CA VAL A 172 -25.69 32.50 19.05
C VAL A 172 -26.07 31.02 19.12
N ALA A 173 -25.29 30.24 19.86
CA ALA A 173 -25.48 28.81 20.02
C ALA A 173 -26.76 28.50 20.82
N ASN A 174 -27.44 27.41 20.49
CA ASN A 174 -28.68 27.01 21.16
C ASN A 174 -28.50 26.68 22.67
N SER A 175 -27.25 26.61 23.16
CA SER A 175 -26.86 26.48 24.56
C SER A 175 -27.04 27.77 25.38
N VAL A 176 -27.12 28.94 24.74
CA VAL A 176 -27.19 30.25 25.40
C VAL A 176 -28.64 30.76 25.39
N SER A 177 -29.24 30.85 26.58
CA SER A 177 -30.58 31.43 26.75
C SER A 177 -30.51 32.94 26.99
N ILE A 178 -30.87 33.74 25.98
CA ILE A 178 -31.01 35.20 26.14
C ILE A 178 -32.26 35.51 26.99
N PRO A 179 -32.12 36.23 28.13
CA PRO A 179 -33.23 36.56 29.02
C PRO A 179 -34.08 37.71 28.45
N ALA A 180 -35.15 38.08 29.15
CA ALA A 180 -35.95 39.24 28.79
C ALA A 180 -35.21 40.54 29.18
N LEU A 181 -34.99 41.44 28.22
CA LEU A 181 -34.18 42.65 28.41
C LEU A 181 -35.06 43.91 28.48
N SER A 182 -35.03 44.59 29.62
CA SER A 182 -35.58 45.95 29.80
C SER A 182 -34.51 47.04 29.70
N GLN A 183 -33.24 46.65 29.73
CA GLN A 183 -32.06 47.48 29.45
C GLN A 183 -31.02 46.60 28.75
N LEU A 184 -30.07 47.22 28.02
CA LEU A 184 -28.94 46.48 27.43
C LEU A 184 -27.76 47.38 27.07
N THR A 185 -26.60 46.74 26.93
CA THR A 185 -25.40 47.26 26.24
C THR A 185 -24.90 46.20 25.27
N ILE A 186 -24.74 46.54 23.99
CA ILE A 186 -24.07 45.69 22.98
C ILE A 186 -22.84 46.42 22.48
N CYS A 187 -21.65 45.84 22.70
CA CYS A 187 -20.39 46.36 22.15
C CYS A 187 -19.85 45.42 21.08
N PHE A 188 -19.33 45.96 19.99
CA PHE A 188 -18.72 45.21 18.88
C PHE A 188 -17.69 46.07 18.14
N GLU A 189 -16.81 45.41 17.40
CA GLU A 189 -15.90 46.04 16.46
C GLU A 189 -16.29 45.68 15.02
N VAL A 190 -16.26 46.63 14.09
CA VAL A 190 -16.67 46.39 12.69
C VAL A 190 -15.79 47.17 11.69
N GLU A 191 -15.51 46.54 10.55
CA GLU A 191 -14.91 47.15 9.36
C GLU A 191 -15.82 46.94 8.14
N ARG A 192 -15.97 47.98 7.32
CA ARG A 192 -16.80 47.97 6.10
C ARG A 192 -15.99 47.52 4.88
N ILE A 193 -16.57 46.66 4.04
CA ILE A 193 -16.04 46.35 2.69
C ILE A 193 -16.87 47.05 1.60
N SER A 194 -18.20 47.15 1.78
CA SER A 194 -19.09 47.81 0.83
C SER A 194 -20.26 48.53 1.53
N LEU A 195 -20.91 49.45 0.83
CA LEU A 195 -22.07 50.20 1.31
C LEU A 195 -23.33 49.71 0.59
N LYS A 196 -24.34 49.25 1.34
CA LYS A 196 -25.64 48.85 0.80
C LYS A 196 -26.71 49.85 1.19
N GLN A 197 -27.76 50.00 0.36
CA GLN A 197 -28.89 50.84 0.74
C GLN A 197 -29.70 50.27 1.92
N LYS A 198 -29.75 48.94 2.09
CA LYS A 198 -30.32 48.30 3.27
C LYS A 198 -29.31 47.30 3.84
N GLU A 199 -28.95 47.49 5.09
CA GLU A 199 -27.90 46.74 5.77
C GLU A 199 -28.16 46.66 7.27
N TRP A 200 -28.11 45.45 7.82
CA TRP A 200 -28.23 45.16 9.25
C TRP A 200 -26.94 44.56 9.77
N ILE A 201 -26.52 44.98 10.97
CA ILE A 201 -25.29 44.54 11.65
C ILE A 201 -25.57 43.31 12.53
N PHE A 202 -26.68 43.33 13.26
CA PHE A 202 -27.20 42.17 14.00
C PHE A 202 -28.73 42.19 14.02
N THR A 203 -29.33 41.01 14.18
CA THR A 203 -30.77 40.81 14.30
C THR A 203 -31.07 39.78 15.38
N TYR A 204 -32.01 40.10 16.27
CA TYR A 204 -32.65 39.18 17.21
C TYR A 204 -34.11 39.03 16.79
N SER A 205 -34.56 37.79 16.60
CA SER A 205 -35.91 37.51 16.10
C SER A 205 -36.59 36.37 16.84
N ASN A 206 -37.90 36.49 17.05
CA ASN A 206 -38.71 35.41 17.61
C ASN A 206 -38.96 34.27 16.60
N ASN A 207 -39.64 33.21 17.03
CA ASN A 207 -39.97 32.05 16.19
C ASN A 207 -40.87 32.39 14.98
N SER A 208 -41.58 33.52 14.97
CA SER A 208 -42.33 34.02 13.81
C SER A 208 -41.53 34.98 12.92
N SER A 209 -40.19 35.07 13.12
CA SER A 209 -39.26 35.94 12.39
C SER A 209 -39.52 37.45 12.53
N ALA A 210 -40.28 37.88 13.53
CA ALA A 210 -40.40 39.30 13.87
C ALA A 210 -39.14 39.80 14.58
N MET A 211 -38.66 40.99 14.22
CA MET A 211 -37.46 41.60 14.81
C MET A 211 -37.76 42.13 16.22
N LEU A 212 -37.20 41.46 17.23
CA LEU A 212 -37.30 41.85 18.64
C LEU A 212 -36.19 42.83 19.05
N LEU A 213 -35.01 42.76 18.42
CA LEU A 213 -33.91 43.71 18.62
C LEU A 213 -33.01 43.72 17.38
N SER A 214 -32.75 44.87 16.75
CA SER A 214 -31.82 44.94 15.61
C SER A 214 -31.21 46.32 15.41
N LEU A 215 -30.09 46.37 14.68
CA LEU A 215 -29.36 47.61 14.37
C LEU A 215 -28.96 47.63 12.89
N GLY A 216 -29.30 48.70 12.17
CA GLY A 216 -29.00 48.80 10.74
C GLY A 216 -29.51 50.08 10.07
N SER A 217 -29.40 50.14 8.75
CA SER A 217 -29.98 51.16 7.87
C SER A 217 -31.04 50.53 6.97
N ASP A 218 -32.18 51.23 6.82
CA ASP A 218 -33.26 50.83 5.91
C ASP A 218 -33.29 51.60 4.58
N GLY A 219 -32.27 52.43 4.34
CA GLY A 219 -32.13 53.32 3.18
C GLY A 219 -32.54 54.76 3.44
N THR A 220 -33.18 55.05 4.58
CA THR A 220 -33.53 56.43 4.98
C THR A 220 -32.65 56.98 6.12
N GLY A 221 -31.93 56.11 6.83
CA GLY A 221 -31.04 56.46 7.94
C GLY A 221 -30.78 55.27 8.85
N MET A 222 -29.90 55.44 9.85
CA MET A 222 -29.66 54.41 10.86
C MET A 222 -30.84 54.29 11.82
N LYS A 223 -31.21 53.05 12.17
CA LYS A 223 -32.34 52.70 13.03
C LYS A 223 -31.97 51.55 13.96
N MET A 224 -32.50 51.61 15.18
CA MET A 224 -32.51 50.51 16.14
C MET A 224 -33.96 50.05 16.30
N VAL A 225 -34.22 48.75 16.18
CA VAL A 225 -35.54 48.17 16.48
C VAL A 225 -35.48 47.57 17.87
N VAL A 226 -36.51 47.78 18.69
CA VAL A 226 -36.67 47.17 20.02
C VAL A 226 -38.13 46.77 20.20
N ASP A 227 -38.40 45.48 20.44
CA ASP A 227 -39.74 44.90 20.58
C ASP A 227 -40.71 45.32 19.44
N GLY A 228 -40.21 45.29 18.20
CA GLY A 228 -40.91 45.75 17.00
C GLY A 228 -40.99 47.28 16.82
N VAL A 229 -40.71 48.08 17.85
CA VAL A 229 -40.68 49.55 17.78
C VAL A 229 -39.42 50.03 17.05
N VAL A 230 -39.58 50.87 16.04
CA VAL A 230 -38.47 51.41 15.25
C VAL A 230 -38.02 52.77 15.78
N CYS A 231 -36.83 52.83 16.38
CA CYS A 231 -36.17 54.04 16.85
C CYS A 231 -35.18 54.57 15.78
N PRO A 232 -35.44 55.73 15.14
CA PRO A 232 -34.45 56.35 14.25
C PRO A 232 -33.29 56.95 15.05
N ILE A 233 -32.05 56.59 14.72
CA ILE A 233 -30.81 56.99 15.41
C ILE A 233 -29.79 57.67 14.48
N ASP A 234 -30.18 57.92 13.23
CA ASP A 234 -29.61 58.89 12.28
C ASP A 234 -28.87 60.11 12.87
N ASN A 235 -29.42 60.75 13.91
CA ASN A 235 -28.81 61.93 14.55
C ASN A 235 -27.61 61.62 15.47
N ILE A 236 -27.33 60.35 15.78
CA ILE A 236 -26.29 59.92 16.73
C ILE A 236 -25.33 58.85 16.16
N ILE A 237 -25.65 58.25 15.02
CA ILE A 237 -24.73 57.45 14.21
C ILE A 237 -25.19 57.43 12.75
N LEU A 238 -24.25 57.60 11.82
CA LEU A 238 -24.47 57.61 10.38
C LEU A 238 -23.87 56.34 9.72
N PRO A 239 -24.40 55.89 8.56
CA PRO A 239 -23.81 54.76 7.84
C PRO A 239 -22.34 54.98 7.43
N SER A 240 -21.90 56.24 7.32
CA SER A 240 -20.54 56.67 7.02
C SER A 240 -19.55 56.50 8.17
N ASP A 241 -20.00 56.37 9.42
CA ASP A 241 -19.10 56.21 10.58
C ASP A 241 -18.42 54.84 10.60
N PHE A 242 -19.07 53.84 9.98
CA PHE A 242 -18.54 52.51 9.71
C PHE A 242 -17.54 52.54 8.54
N THR A 243 -16.27 52.73 8.88
CA THR A 243 -15.15 52.88 7.93
C THR A 243 -14.56 51.56 7.44
N TYR A 244 -13.69 51.64 6.42
CA TYR A 244 -12.89 50.53 5.90
C TYR A 244 -11.85 49.97 6.89
N SER A 245 -11.59 50.66 8.00
CA SER A 245 -10.80 50.15 9.13
C SER A 245 -11.70 49.78 10.30
N MET A 246 -11.29 48.73 11.03
CA MET A 246 -11.96 48.20 12.22
C MET A 246 -12.11 49.28 13.30
N LYS A 247 -13.33 49.47 13.80
CA LYS A 247 -13.65 50.40 14.91
C LYS A 247 -14.62 49.82 15.89
N SER A 248 -14.45 50.17 17.17
CA SER A 248 -15.32 49.75 18.27
C SER A 248 -16.52 50.69 18.45
N PHE A 249 -17.70 50.10 18.61
CA PHE A 249 -18.97 50.77 18.88
C PHE A 249 -19.69 50.06 20.04
N CYS A 250 -20.24 50.81 20.98
CA CYS A 250 -21.16 50.31 22.00
C CYS A 250 -22.53 50.98 21.83
N VAL A 251 -23.61 50.20 21.73
CA VAL A 251 -24.99 50.66 21.62
C VAL A 251 -25.75 50.28 22.89
N LEU A 252 -26.51 51.22 23.44
CA LEU A 252 -27.20 51.08 24.72
C LEU A 252 -28.68 51.45 24.56
N TRP A 253 -29.55 50.77 25.32
CA TRP A 253 -30.98 51.13 25.42
C TRP A 253 -31.52 50.90 26.83
N THR A 254 -32.47 51.74 27.26
CA THR A 254 -33.18 51.62 28.54
C THR A 254 -34.69 51.88 28.41
N SER A 255 -35.50 50.87 28.74
CA SER A 255 -36.97 50.92 28.70
C SER A 255 -37.60 51.97 29.62
N SER A 256 -36.97 52.29 30.76
CA SER A 256 -37.53 53.20 31.77
C SER A 256 -37.72 54.65 31.31
N ASN A 257 -37.07 55.05 30.22
CA ASN A 257 -37.10 56.40 29.65
C ASN A 257 -37.00 56.41 28.11
N GLY A 258 -37.05 55.24 27.47
CA GLY A 258 -36.88 55.07 26.02
C GLY A 258 -35.53 55.57 25.46
N ARG A 259 -34.51 55.79 26.29
CA ARG A 259 -33.22 56.34 25.83
C ARG A 259 -32.46 55.30 25.02
N VAL A 260 -32.01 55.70 23.83
CA VAL A 260 -31.00 54.98 23.04
C VAL A 260 -29.71 55.81 23.05
N ALA A 261 -28.56 55.16 23.17
CA ALA A 261 -27.25 55.81 23.12
C ALA A 261 -26.23 55.00 22.34
N VAL A 262 -25.22 55.68 21.81
CA VAL A 262 -24.08 55.09 21.10
C VAL A 262 -22.79 55.72 21.61
N TYR A 263 -21.76 54.89 21.80
CA TYR A 263 -20.43 55.29 22.21
C TYR A 263 -19.39 54.76 21.22
N PHE A 264 -18.61 55.66 20.61
CA PHE A 264 -17.49 55.34 19.71
C PHE A 264 -16.49 56.51 19.67
N ASN A 265 -15.24 56.25 19.28
CA ASN A 265 -14.15 57.25 19.27
C ASN A 265 -14.00 58.04 20.61
N GLY A 266 -14.32 57.42 21.75
CA GLY A 266 -14.29 58.07 23.08
C GLY A 266 -15.45 59.02 23.40
N ASN A 267 -16.38 59.23 22.46
CA ASN A 267 -17.51 60.14 22.58
C ASN A 267 -18.82 59.38 22.83
N TYR A 268 -19.76 60.01 23.54
CA TYR A 268 -21.06 59.45 23.91
C TYR A 268 -22.21 60.32 23.37
N TRP A 269 -23.07 59.74 22.54
CA TRP A 269 -24.25 60.40 21.98
C TRP A 269 -25.53 59.66 22.40
N ALA A 270 -26.63 60.39 22.63
CA ALA A 270 -27.90 59.79 23.04
C ALA A 270 -29.12 60.52 22.48
N LYS A 271 -30.19 59.76 22.21
CA LYS A 271 -31.47 60.22 21.68
C LYS A 271 -32.61 59.55 22.46
N ALA A 272 -33.66 60.29 22.78
CA ALA A 272 -34.87 59.72 23.37
C ALA A 272 -35.74 59.11 22.27
N CYS A 273 -36.12 57.83 22.43
CA CYS A 273 -37.09 57.13 21.60
C CYS A 273 -38.32 56.80 22.48
N SER A 274 -39.17 57.80 22.72
CA SER A 274 -40.29 57.71 23.67
C SER A 274 -41.25 56.55 23.39
N SER A 275 -41.37 56.12 22.14
CA SER A 275 -42.16 54.95 21.72
C SER A 275 -41.61 53.61 22.22
N SER A 276 -40.35 53.53 22.65
CA SER A 276 -39.75 52.33 23.25
C SER A 276 -39.85 52.30 24.79
N THR A 277 -40.50 53.30 25.40
CA THR A 277 -40.65 53.38 26.85
C THR A 277 -41.62 52.30 27.35
N GLY A 278 -41.21 51.51 28.34
CA GLY A 278 -42.03 50.42 28.88
C GLY A 278 -42.05 49.12 28.05
N HIS A 279 -41.43 49.09 26.87
CA HIS A 279 -41.21 47.86 26.10
C HIS A 279 -40.15 46.96 26.74
N SER A 280 -40.16 45.67 26.41
CA SER A 280 -39.16 44.71 26.89
C SER A 280 -38.87 43.68 25.79
N VAL A 281 -37.59 43.50 25.46
CA VAL A 281 -37.18 42.48 24.49
C VAL A 281 -37.47 41.11 25.08
N GLN A 282 -38.33 40.32 24.44
CA GLN A 282 -38.77 39.02 24.96
C GLN A 282 -37.65 37.96 24.89
N ALA A 283 -37.61 37.07 25.89
CA ALA A 283 -36.66 35.96 25.94
C ALA A 283 -36.95 34.89 24.86
N GLY A 284 -35.94 34.05 24.57
CA GLY A 284 -36.11 32.83 23.77
C GLY A 284 -36.21 33.00 22.25
N GLY A 285 -35.93 34.20 21.71
CA GLY A 285 -35.64 34.39 20.29
C GLY A 285 -34.22 33.93 19.89
N GLU A 286 -33.93 33.98 18.59
CA GLU A 286 -32.62 33.66 18.00
C GLU A 286 -31.83 34.94 17.67
N PHE A 287 -30.59 35.06 18.16
CA PHE A 287 -29.67 36.17 17.84
C PHE A 287 -28.69 35.77 16.74
N ARG A 288 -28.59 36.61 15.69
CA ARG A 288 -27.76 36.38 14.52
C ARG A 288 -26.99 37.64 14.12
N ILE A 289 -25.78 37.44 13.59
CA ILE A 289 -25.00 38.49 12.94
C ILE A 289 -25.60 38.73 11.55
N GLY A 290 -25.72 40.00 11.16
CA GLY A 290 -26.37 40.41 9.92
C GLY A 290 -27.88 40.18 9.91
N ASN A 291 -28.42 39.95 8.70
CA ASN A 291 -29.82 39.62 8.45
C ASN A 291 -29.93 38.70 7.22
N GLN A 292 -30.90 37.78 7.22
CA GLN A 292 -31.04 36.65 6.29
C GLN A 292 -31.14 37.03 4.79
N GLN A 293 -31.38 38.31 4.48
CA GLN A 293 -31.45 38.85 3.11
C GLN A 293 -30.68 40.17 2.92
N GLN A 294 -30.37 40.90 4.01
CA GLN A 294 -29.87 42.29 3.97
C GLN A 294 -28.77 42.52 5.02
N SER A 295 -27.77 41.64 5.09
CA SER A 295 -26.58 41.86 5.92
C SER A 295 -25.73 43.03 5.42
N PHE A 296 -25.17 43.77 6.37
CA PHE A 296 -23.97 44.60 6.20
C PHE A 296 -22.85 43.79 5.50
N ASP A 297 -21.98 44.48 4.75
CA ASP A 297 -20.91 43.87 3.96
C ASP A 297 -19.54 44.30 4.50
N GLY A 298 -18.87 43.40 5.21
CA GLY A 298 -17.70 43.73 6.03
C GLY A 298 -17.27 42.58 6.92
N ASN A 299 -16.45 42.86 7.93
CA ASN A 299 -16.12 41.89 8.99
C ASN A 299 -16.47 42.48 10.37
N ILE A 300 -16.89 41.63 11.30
CA ILE A 300 -17.24 42.00 12.69
C ILE A 300 -16.40 41.19 13.69
N TYR A 301 -16.14 41.78 14.84
CA TYR A 301 -15.28 41.25 15.89
C TYR A 301 -15.80 41.62 17.29
N ASN A 302 -15.45 40.83 18.30
CA ASN A 302 -15.64 41.10 19.72
C ASN A 302 -17.07 41.51 20.16
N LEU A 303 -18.11 40.98 19.49
CA LEU A 303 -19.51 41.29 19.82
C LEU A 303 -19.90 40.66 21.16
N ARG A 304 -20.29 41.52 22.10
CA ARG A 304 -20.65 41.18 23.48
C ARG A 304 -21.94 41.89 23.89
N LEU A 305 -22.79 41.20 24.66
CA LEU A 305 -24.07 41.71 25.17
C LEU A 305 -24.11 41.63 26.71
N TRP A 306 -24.58 42.72 27.32
CA TRP A 306 -24.94 42.81 28.72
C TRP A 306 -26.41 43.23 28.89
N ASP A 307 -27.04 42.78 29.98
CA ASP A 307 -28.46 43.00 30.35
C ASP A 307 -28.73 44.33 31.10
N TYR A 308 -27.72 45.19 31.19
CA TYR A 308 -27.80 46.53 31.77
C TYR A 308 -27.19 47.58 30.85
N ALA A 309 -27.64 48.83 30.97
CA ALA A 309 -27.01 49.96 30.28
C ALA A 309 -25.79 50.47 31.07
N MET A 310 -24.61 50.42 30.47
CA MET A 310 -23.37 50.93 31.07
C MET A 310 -23.36 52.47 31.19
N SER A 311 -22.73 52.96 32.25
CA SER A 311 -22.36 54.37 32.40
C SER A 311 -21.16 54.74 31.51
N ILE A 312 -20.96 56.04 31.25
CA ILE A 312 -19.83 56.56 30.48
C ILE A 312 -18.48 56.15 31.09
N GLN A 313 -18.40 56.08 32.43
CA GLN A 313 -17.19 55.62 33.13
C GLN A 313 -16.91 54.13 32.90
N GLN A 314 -17.94 53.28 32.90
CA GLN A 314 -17.80 51.85 32.57
C GLN A 314 -17.43 51.63 31.11
N LEU A 315 -18.01 52.40 30.17
CA LEU A 315 -17.67 52.35 28.75
C LEU A 315 -16.22 52.80 28.48
N GLY A 316 -15.74 53.84 29.18
CA GLY A 316 -14.34 54.29 29.10
C GLY A 316 -13.33 53.30 29.72
N ALA A 317 -13.76 52.47 30.66
CA ALA A 317 -12.95 51.44 31.30
C ALA A 317 -13.09 50.03 30.67
N LEU A 318 -13.93 49.87 29.64
CA LEU A 318 -14.28 48.57 29.08
C LEU A 318 -13.12 47.98 28.27
N LYS A 319 -12.36 47.06 28.89
CA LYS A 319 -11.33 46.28 28.19
C LYS A 319 -11.94 45.41 27.10
N CYS A 320 -11.14 45.12 26.08
CA CYS A 320 -11.55 44.22 25.01
C CYS A 320 -11.79 42.77 25.55
N GLU A 321 -11.02 42.35 26.56
CA GLU A 321 -11.10 41.06 27.25
C GLU A 321 -12.36 40.92 28.14
N SER A 322 -13.04 42.01 28.49
CA SER A 322 -14.20 41.98 29.39
C SER A 322 -15.31 41.09 28.84
N VAL A 323 -15.76 40.14 29.66
CA VAL A 323 -16.75 39.11 29.30
C VAL A 323 -18.17 39.68 29.30
N GLY A 324 -18.92 39.41 28.22
CA GLY A 324 -20.36 39.67 28.16
C GLY A 324 -21.17 38.70 29.02
N ASN A 325 -22.03 39.19 29.93
CA ASN A 325 -22.78 38.32 30.84
C ASN A 325 -24.00 37.65 30.19
N VAL A 326 -24.41 38.07 28.99
CA VAL A 326 -25.47 37.41 28.20
C VAL A 326 -24.92 36.72 26.96
N ILE A 327 -24.04 37.42 26.22
CA ILE A 327 -23.30 36.86 25.07
C ILE A 327 -21.86 37.35 25.17
N ASP A 328 -20.88 36.44 25.14
CA ASP A 328 -19.47 36.80 24.98
C ASP A 328 -18.92 36.38 23.60
N TRP A 329 -17.77 36.93 23.21
CA TRP A 329 -17.08 36.58 21.96
C TRP A 329 -16.20 35.33 22.10
N ASP A 330 -16.81 34.22 22.55
CA ASP A 330 -16.17 32.91 22.71
C ASP A 330 -16.90 31.79 21.92
N ASN A 331 -16.16 30.75 21.55
CA ASN A 331 -16.67 29.59 20.78
C ASN A 331 -17.82 28.84 21.49
N SER A 332 -17.93 28.91 22.82
CA SER A 332 -19.06 28.32 23.56
C SER A 332 -20.39 29.07 23.39
N TYR A 333 -20.34 30.34 23.00
CA TYR A 333 -21.51 31.20 22.82
C TYR A 333 -22.03 31.26 21.37
N TRP A 334 -21.21 30.89 20.37
CA TRP A 334 -21.52 31.13 18.96
C TRP A 334 -21.45 29.86 18.08
N ALA A 335 -22.48 29.66 17.26
CA ALA A 335 -22.46 28.71 16.15
C ALA A 335 -21.95 29.42 14.89
N ILE A 336 -20.64 29.30 14.64
CA ILE A 336 -19.94 29.99 13.55
C ILE A 336 -19.54 28.99 12.44
N PRO A 337 -19.94 29.21 11.17
CA PRO A 337 -19.38 28.48 10.05
C PRO A 337 -17.88 28.82 9.88
N ALA A 338 -16.99 27.83 9.92
CA ALA A 338 -15.54 28.02 9.77
C ALA A 338 -15.11 28.69 8.44
N SER A 339 -16.00 28.78 7.45
CA SER A 339 -15.80 29.53 6.20
C SER A 339 -15.91 31.05 6.35
N LEU A 340 -16.51 31.54 7.44
CA LEU A 340 -16.71 32.97 7.71
C LEU A 340 -15.67 33.52 8.69
N ALA A 341 -15.04 32.67 9.49
CA ALA A 341 -14.00 33.07 10.43
C ALA A 341 -12.64 33.30 9.75
N GLN A 342 -11.99 34.41 10.08
CA GLN A 342 -10.66 34.78 9.60
C GLN A 342 -9.79 35.17 10.80
N THR A 343 -8.62 34.52 10.94
CA THR A 343 -7.61 34.91 11.92
C THR A 343 -6.90 36.19 11.47
N ASP A 344 -6.77 37.16 12.37
CA ASP A 344 -6.13 38.44 12.11
C ASP A 344 -5.37 38.90 13.36
N THR A 345 -4.12 39.32 13.18
CA THR A 345 -3.19 39.69 14.26
C THR A 345 -3.24 41.17 14.63
N SER A 346 -4.10 41.96 13.97
CA SER A 346 -4.34 43.38 14.26
C SER A 346 -5.57 43.62 15.15
N LEU A 347 -6.23 42.55 15.61
CA LEU A 347 -7.46 42.60 16.39
C LEU A 347 -7.21 43.02 17.85
N SER A 348 -8.15 43.75 18.45
CA SER A 348 -7.95 44.40 19.76
C SER A 348 -7.64 43.44 20.93
N CYS A 349 -8.02 42.16 20.83
CA CYS A 349 -7.64 41.09 21.78
C CYS A 349 -6.84 39.95 21.15
N SER A 350 -6.06 40.17 20.07
CA SER A 350 -5.24 39.10 19.50
C SER A 350 -4.14 38.69 20.48
N VAL A 351 -4.34 37.59 21.21
CA VAL A 351 -3.35 37.04 22.14
C VAL A 351 -2.76 35.78 21.53
N PHE A 352 -1.49 35.88 21.13
CA PHE A 352 -0.66 34.69 20.97
C PHE A 352 -0.24 34.18 22.35
N PRO A 353 -0.16 32.86 22.57
CA PRO A 353 0.50 32.32 23.74
C PRO A 353 1.99 32.68 23.67
N VAL A 354 2.41 33.70 24.42
CA VAL A 354 3.83 33.98 24.64
C VAL A 354 4.45 32.73 25.25
N SER A 355 5.39 32.13 24.53
CA SER A 355 6.17 31.02 25.06
C SER A 355 7.05 31.56 26.18
N ASN A 356 6.63 31.35 27.43
CA ASN A 356 7.40 31.65 28.64
C ASN A 356 8.59 30.66 28.81
N ALA A 357 9.38 30.50 27.76
CA ALA A 357 10.76 30.05 27.84
C ALA A 357 11.63 31.29 28.12
N PRO A 358 12.60 31.23 29.04
CA PRO A 358 13.51 32.34 29.25
C PRO A 358 14.34 32.59 27.97
N LEU A 359 14.45 33.85 27.53
CA LEU A 359 15.35 34.22 26.44
C LEU A 359 16.82 34.07 26.88
N ASN A 360 17.35 32.86 26.77
CA ASN A 360 18.77 32.64 26.54
C ASN A 360 19.00 32.59 25.03
N THR A 361 19.91 33.43 24.54
CA THR A 361 20.27 33.55 23.12
C THR A 361 20.91 32.26 22.60
N ASN A 362 20.13 31.39 21.94
CA ASN A 362 20.64 30.26 21.12
C ASN A 362 19.56 29.65 20.18
N CYS A 363 19.14 30.41 19.16
CA CYS A 363 18.61 29.96 17.85
C CYS A 363 17.45 28.92 17.78
N ASP A 364 16.30 29.37 17.26
CA ASP A 364 15.06 28.58 17.04
C ASP A 364 15.12 27.49 15.94
N SER A 365 16.27 27.14 15.35
CA SER A 365 16.35 26.16 14.24
C SER A 365 17.68 25.39 14.06
N PRO A 366 18.11 24.55 15.03
CA PRO A 366 19.35 23.76 14.93
C PRO A 366 19.44 22.86 13.68
N ALA A 367 18.31 22.38 13.17
CA ALA A 367 18.24 21.42 12.06
C ALA A 367 18.44 22.02 10.66
N LEU A 368 18.25 23.33 10.48
CA LEU A 368 18.68 24.08 9.29
C LEU A 368 20.01 24.80 9.54
N GLY A 369 20.28 25.13 10.80
CA GLY A 369 21.51 25.74 11.27
C GLY A 369 21.34 27.22 11.54
N CYS A 370 22.29 27.75 12.31
CA CYS A 370 22.21 29.07 12.90
C CYS A 370 23.33 29.94 12.32
N PRO A 371 23.16 30.52 11.13
CA PRO A 371 24.05 31.57 10.68
C PRO A 371 23.80 32.82 11.54
N GLU A 372 24.85 33.60 11.76
CA GLU A 372 24.77 34.91 12.46
C GLU A 372 24.21 36.02 11.54
N GLU A 373 24.14 35.74 10.25
CA GLU A 373 23.73 36.63 9.17
C GLU A 373 22.65 35.98 8.29
N GLN A 374 21.69 36.78 7.80
CA GLN A 374 20.65 36.32 6.87
C GLN A 374 20.78 37.03 5.51
N PHE A 375 20.92 36.24 4.44
CA PHE A 375 21.39 36.72 3.14
C PHE A 375 20.28 36.82 2.08
N TYR A 376 20.21 37.98 1.45
CA TYR A 376 19.25 38.29 0.38
C TYR A 376 20.01 38.70 -0.89
N GLN A 377 19.60 38.18 -2.04
CA GLN A 377 20.02 38.69 -3.35
C GLN A 377 19.10 39.83 -3.77
N PHE A 378 19.66 40.93 -4.28
CA PHE A 378 18.91 41.96 -4.99
C PHE A 378 19.33 42.06 -6.45
N LYS A 379 18.40 42.54 -7.28
CA LYS A 379 18.57 42.88 -8.68
C LYS A 379 17.73 44.11 -9.05
N PHE A 380 18.30 45.01 -9.84
CA PHE A 380 17.57 46.10 -10.50
C PHE A 380 18.34 46.60 -11.75
N VAL A 381 17.73 47.48 -12.53
CA VAL A 381 18.30 48.12 -13.71
C VAL A 381 18.40 49.62 -13.46
N VAL A 382 19.57 50.18 -13.79
CA VAL A 382 19.84 51.63 -13.82
C VAL A 382 20.05 52.03 -15.28
N ASP A 383 19.33 53.05 -15.73
CA ASP A 383 19.54 53.66 -17.04
C ASP A 383 20.39 54.93 -16.89
N ASP A 384 21.57 54.96 -17.55
CA ASP A 384 22.38 56.18 -17.67
C ASP A 384 21.89 57.01 -18.86
N SER A 385 21.31 58.17 -18.56
CA SER A 385 20.83 59.15 -19.54
C SER A 385 21.96 60.00 -20.16
N ARG A 386 23.16 59.99 -19.56
CA ARG A 386 24.33 60.74 -20.03
C ARG A 386 25.23 59.91 -20.95
N SER A 387 25.05 58.58 -20.95
CA SER A 387 25.75 57.60 -21.82
C SER A 387 27.28 57.76 -21.86
N GLN A 388 27.88 58.22 -20.76
CA GLN A 388 29.32 58.47 -20.62
C GLN A 388 29.92 57.86 -19.33
N THR A 389 29.09 57.26 -18.47
CA THR A 389 29.55 56.78 -17.16
C THR A 389 30.29 55.44 -17.28
N THR A 390 31.50 55.33 -16.72
CA THR A 390 32.25 54.06 -16.71
C THR A 390 31.65 53.06 -15.72
N ARG A 391 31.88 51.76 -15.93
CA ARG A 391 31.34 50.69 -15.05
C ARG A 391 31.76 50.84 -13.58
N GLU A 392 33.01 51.20 -13.30
CA GLU A 392 33.48 51.32 -11.91
C GLU A 392 32.98 52.62 -11.26
N THR A 393 32.82 53.71 -12.01
CA THR A 393 32.15 54.92 -11.50
C THR A 393 30.67 54.68 -11.20
N LEU A 394 29.95 53.93 -12.05
CA LEU A 394 28.54 53.58 -11.81
C LEU A 394 28.41 52.61 -10.62
N LYS A 395 29.25 51.57 -10.54
CA LYS A 395 29.32 50.67 -9.38
C LYS A 395 29.59 51.42 -8.07
N SER A 396 30.46 52.43 -8.09
CA SER A 396 30.77 53.26 -6.92
C SER A 396 29.58 54.14 -6.50
N ALA A 397 28.89 54.76 -7.47
CA ALA A 397 27.67 55.54 -7.22
C ALA A 397 26.52 54.67 -6.68
N VAL A 398 26.32 53.48 -7.26
CA VAL A 398 25.33 52.49 -6.81
C VAL A 398 25.64 52.01 -5.39
N ALA A 399 26.90 51.74 -5.06
CA ALA A 399 27.31 51.35 -3.71
C ALA A 399 27.04 52.45 -2.67
N LEU A 400 27.36 53.71 -3.00
CA LEU A 400 27.13 54.85 -2.12
C LEU A 400 25.62 55.06 -1.85
N TRP A 401 24.81 55.02 -2.91
CA TRP A 401 23.35 55.15 -2.83
C TRP A 401 22.70 54.01 -2.05
N LEU A 402 23.12 52.76 -2.29
CA LEU A 402 22.62 51.61 -1.52
C LEU A 402 22.94 51.76 -0.03
N ASN A 403 24.15 52.20 0.33
CA ASN A 403 24.53 52.40 1.73
C ASN A 403 23.62 53.47 2.38
N GLN A 404 23.48 54.64 1.75
CA GLN A 404 22.59 55.73 2.22
C GLN A 404 21.11 55.31 2.33
N THR A 405 20.64 54.39 1.48
CA THR A 405 19.25 53.89 1.47
C THR A 405 18.91 53.04 2.71
N PHE A 406 19.91 52.37 3.30
CA PHE A 406 19.74 51.46 4.43
C PHE A 406 20.37 51.96 5.75
N GLU A 407 21.24 52.97 5.71
CA GLU A 407 21.95 53.56 6.87
C GLU A 407 21.05 53.98 8.05
N ASN A 408 19.81 54.39 7.77
CA ASN A 408 18.81 54.80 8.79
C ASN A 408 17.55 53.89 8.77
N TRP A 409 17.73 52.57 8.65
CA TRP A 409 16.64 51.59 8.71
C TRP A 409 16.52 50.93 10.09
N ILE A 410 15.36 50.32 10.37
CA ILE A 410 15.02 49.68 11.64
C ILE A 410 15.72 48.30 11.75
N HIS A 411 15.92 47.62 10.62
CA HIS A 411 16.70 46.39 10.55
C HIS A 411 18.18 46.71 10.30
N LYS A 412 19.09 46.04 11.02
CA LYS A 412 20.54 46.17 10.83
C LYS A 412 21.00 45.45 9.56
N VAL A 413 20.75 46.07 8.40
CA VAL A 413 21.07 45.55 7.07
C VAL A 413 22.21 46.32 6.43
N TYR A 414 23.24 45.62 5.96
CA TYR A 414 24.33 46.20 5.17
C TYR A 414 24.42 45.58 3.78
N VAL A 415 25.17 46.25 2.91
CA VAL A 415 25.34 45.89 1.50
C VAL A 415 26.66 45.13 1.35
N GLY A 416 26.59 43.89 0.86
CA GLY A 416 27.75 43.06 0.55
C GLY A 416 28.31 43.35 -0.85
N ASN A 417 28.91 42.34 -1.48
CA ASN A 417 29.53 42.50 -2.80
C ASN A 417 28.51 42.86 -3.91
N ILE A 418 28.85 43.82 -4.76
CA ILE A 418 28.01 44.34 -5.86
C ILE A 418 28.68 44.07 -7.21
N SER A 419 27.89 43.57 -8.16
CA SER A 419 28.27 43.39 -9.57
C SER A 419 27.38 44.23 -10.48
N VAL A 420 27.99 44.79 -11.53
CA VAL A 420 27.33 45.65 -12.52
C VAL A 420 27.65 45.11 -13.91
N GLN A 421 26.61 44.80 -14.68
CA GLN A 421 26.71 44.27 -16.04
C GLN A 421 25.95 45.18 -17.02
N LEU A 422 26.57 45.51 -18.15
CA LEU A 422 25.91 46.24 -19.23
C LEU A 422 24.92 45.31 -19.94
N ARG A 423 23.70 45.75 -20.22
CA ARG A 423 22.77 44.98 -21.06
C ARG A 423 23.08 45.19 -22.55
N PRO A 424 22.92 44.15 -23.40
CA PRO A 424 22.88 44.34 -24.85
C PRO A 424 21.75 45.30 -25.24
N GLU A 425 22.02 46.16 -26.23
CA GLU A 425 21.14 47.27 -26.61
C GLU A 425 19.76 46.81 -27.10
N THR A 426 18.70 47.47 -26.61
CA THR A 426 17.33 47.35 -27.14
C THR A 426 16.83 48.71 -27.63
N ALA A 427 17.33 49.13 -28.79
CA ALA A 427 16.77 50.21 -29.62
C ALA A 427 16.50 51.57 -28.92
N GLY A 428 17.51 52.15 -28.29
CA GLY A 428 17.48 53.51 -27.76
C GLY A 428 18.86 54.01 -27.32
N ASN A 429 19.07 55.33 -27.26
CA ASN A 429 20.39 55.96 -26.97
C ASN A 429 20.83 55.92 -25.49
N LEU A 430 20.16 55.16 -24.61
CA LEU A 430 20.51 55.04 -23.19
C LEU A 430 21.32 53.78 -22.90
N SER A 431 22.25 53.90 -21.95
CA SER A 431 23.06 52.77 -21.48
C SER A 431 22.42 52.11 -20.25
N SER A 432 21.72 50.99 -20.45
CA SER A 432 21.09 50.23 -19.36
C SER A 432 22.07 49.26 -18.67
N TYR A 433 22.21 49.39 -17.36
CA TYR A 433 23.06 48.54 -16.52
C TYR A 433 22.23 47.68 -15.55
N GLU A 434 22.40 46.36 -15.62
CA GLU A 434 21.85 45.44 -14.62
C GLU A 434 22.79 45.37 -13.41
N CYS A 435 22.31 45.83 -12.26
CA CYS A 435 22.99 45.79 -10.98
C CYS A 435 22.48 44.59 -10.18
N ARG A 436 23.40 43.84 -9.54
CA ARG A 436 23.09 42.74 -8.63
C ARG A 436 24.01 42.77 -7.43
N GLY A 437 23.52 42.33 -6.28
CA GLY A 437 24.37 42.22 -5.10
C GLY A 437 23.70 41.49 -3.95
N LEU A 438 24.38 41.57 -2.81
CA LEU A 438 24.02 40.93 -1.55
C LEU A 438 23.53 42.00 -0.56
N LEU A 439 22.37 41.77 0.06
CA LEU A 439 21.93 42.44 1.28
C LEU A 439 22.07 41.45 2.43
N VAL A 440 22.66 41.89 3.53
CA VAL A 440 22.96 41.05 4.71
C VAL A 440 22.28 41.64 5.92
N ASN A 441 21.33 40.91 6.51
CA ASN A 441 20.67 41.28 7.75
C ASN A 441 21.38 40.61 8.95
N THR A 442 21.66 41.40 10.00
CA THR A 442 22.28 40.92 11.25
C THR A 442 21.31 40.83 12.43
N ASP A 443 20.06 41.32 12.29
CA ASP A 443 18.99 41.12 13.29
C ASP A 443 18.02 40.03 12.81
N ILE A 444 18.30 38.78 13.20
CA ILE A 444 17.49 37.62 12.81
C ILE A 444 16.30 37.48 13.76
N THR A 445 15.30 38.35 13.62
CA THR A 445 13.95 38.14 14.16
C THR A 445 13.09 37.33 13.19
N ASN A 446 11.94 36.82 13.64
CA ASN A 446 11.06 35.96 12.82
C ASN A 446 10.30 36.70 11.70
N GLU A 447 10.63 37.97 11.41
CA GLU A 447 9.96 38.85 10.42
C GLU A 447 10.62 38.83 9.02
N SER A 448 11.28 37.71 8.65
CA SER A 448 12.08 37.61 7.42
C SER A 448 11.34 37.80 6.08
N LEU A 449 10.01 37.90 6.09
CA LEU A 449 9.14 38.14 4.92
C LEU A 449 8.84 39.62 4.68
N SER A 450 8.49 40.40 5.71
CA SER A 450 8.23 41.84 5.56
C SER A 450 9.46 42.60 5.07
N LEU A 451 10.65 42.18 5.53
CA LEU A 451 11.94 42.73 5.10
C LEU A 451 12.12 42.68 3.56
N ILE A 452 11.58 41.68 2.85
CA ILE A 452 11.67 41.56 1.38
C ILE A 452 10.82 42.65 0.70
N ASP A 453 9.58 42.83 1.14
CA ASP A 453 8.67 43.82 0.57
C ASP A 453 9.09 45.25 0.92
N ASP A 454 9.55 45.49 2.15
CA ASP A 454 10.06 46.80 2.60
C ASP A 454 11.38 47.19 1.92
N ALA A 455 12.32 46.25 1.76
CA ALA A 455 13.53 46.48 0.97
C ALA A 455 13.20 46.78 -0.50
N SER A 456 12.25 46.01 -1.08
CA SER A 456 11.78 46.24 -2.45
C SER A 456 11.08 47.60 -2.60
N ALA A 457 10.30 48.04 -1.60
CA ALA A 457 9.66 49.35 -1.59
C ALA A 457 10.68 50.49 -1.52
N ARG A 458 11.68 50.39 -0.61
CA ARG A 458 12.77 51.38 -0.49
C ARG A 458 13.59 51.50 -1.77
N LEU A 459 14.02 50.38 -2.34
CA LEU A 459 14.77 50.34 -3.61
C LEU A 459 13.98 50.89 -4.81
N ARG A 460 12.64 50.88 -4.76
CA ARG A 460 11.77 51.50 -5.78
C ARG A 460 11.54 53.00 -5.59
N GLN A 461 11.80 53.54 -4.39
CA GLN A 461 11.56 54.95 -4.03
C GLN A 461 12.84 55.80 -4.01
N GLY A 462 14.01 55.20 -3.83
CA GLY A 462 15.28 55.93 -3.79
C GLY A 462 15.69 56.51 -5.16
N SER A 463 16.01 57.80 -5.20
CA SER A 463 16.63 58.46 -6.36
C SER A 463 18.15 58.36 -6.29
N MET A 464 18.80 58.10 -7.42
CA MET A 464 20.25 58.17 -7.57
C MET A 464 20.70 59.60 -7.92
N ALA A 465 22.02 59.77 -8.12
CA ALA A 465 22.60 61.02 -8.57
C ALA A 465 22.13 61.43 -9.99
N GLU A 466 22.14 62.74 -10.24
CA GLU A 466 21.57 63.39 -11.42
C GLU A 466 21.98 62.74 -12.75
N GLY A 467 21.01 62.14 -13.44
CA GLY A 467 21.19 61.48 -14.74
C GLY A 467 21.14 59.94 -14.73
N MET A 468 21.06 59.30 -13.56
CA MET A 468 20.83 57.86 -13.42
C MET A 468 19.43 57.59 -12.86
N GLU A 469 18.59 56.88 -13.61
CA GLU A 469 17.23 56.51 -13.17
C GLU A 469 17.12 55.00 -12.94
N ILE A 470 16.36 54.59 -11.91
CA ILE A 470 16.10 53.18 -11.58
C ILE A 470 14.78 52.76 -12.22
N GLN A 471 14.80 51.68 -13.02
CA GLN A 471 13.56 51.07 -13.51
C GLN A 471 12.84 50.39 -12.33
N SER A 472 11.88 51.06 -11.67
CA SER A 472 11.21 50.55 -10.46
C SER A 472 10.55 49.17 -10.66
N ALA A 473 10.07 48.88 -11.87
CA ALA A 473 9.50 47.59 -12.26
C ALA A 473 10.54 46.44 -12.38
N SER A 474 11.83 46.77 -12.42
CA SER A 474 12.95 45.80 -12.47
C SER A 474 13.47 45.39 -11.09
N VAL A 475 13.04 46.07 -10.03
CA VAL A 475 13.50 45.85 -8.65
C VAL A 475 12.95 44.53 -8.11
N GLU A 476 13.86 43.61 -7.83
CA GLU A 476 13.63 42.25 -7.34
C GLU A 476 14.56 42.00 -6.13
N VAL A 477 14.00 41.63 -4.98
CA VAL A 477 14.73 41.17 -3.79
C VAL A 477 14.25 39.76 -3.44
N LYS A 478 15.19 38.86 -3.13
CA LYS A 478 14.95 37.44 -2.82
C LYS A 478 15.84 36.97 -1.69
N LEU A 479 15.31 36.14 -0.78
CA LEU A 479 16.13 35.37 0.15
C LEU A 479 16.99 34.37 -0.64
N ILE A 480 18.26 34.17 -0.26
CA ILE A 480 19.11 33.15 -0.88
C ILE A 480 18.64 31.75 -0.46
N GLU A 481 18.51 30.84 -1.43
CA GLU A 481 18.08 29.46 -1.22
C GLU A 481 19.05 28.67 -0.32
N ASN A 482 18.53 27.72 0.47
CA ASN A 482 19.36 26.80 1.25
C ASN A 482 20.18 25.88 0.35
N CYS A 483 21.34 25.41 0.81
CA CYS A 483 22.03 24.31 0.13
C CYS A 483 21.14 23.06 0.20
N PRO A 484 20.81 22.43 -0.94
CA PRO A 484 19.84 21.35 -1.01
C PRO A 484 20.34 20.09 -0.30
N ARG A 485 19.41 19.26 0.20
CA ARG A 485 19.71 17.95 0.78
C ARG A 485 20.46 17.07 -0.23
N ASP A 486 21.64 16.62 0.17
CA ASP A 486 22.42 15.58 -0.51
C ASP A 486 22.07 14.21 0.10
N SER A 487 22.40 13.14 -0.61
CA SER A 487 22.41 11.74 -0.17
C SER A 487 22.96 11.52 1.25
N HIS A 488 23.93 12.34 1.68
CA HIS A 488 24.61 12.22 2.97
C HIS A 488 24.46 13.47 3.87
N TRP A 489 23.91 14.59 3.39
CA TRP A 489 23.93 15.89 4.09
C TRP A 489 22.54 16.53 4.15
N PRO A 490 22.08 17.03 5.33
CA PRO A 490 20.80 17.69 5.46
C PRO A 490 20.78 19.05 4.77
N GLU A 491 19.60 19.49 4.33
CA GLU A 491 19.38 20.87 3.87
C GLU A 491 19.87 21.86 4.93
N THR A 492 20.61 22.89 4.49
CA THR A 492 21.41 23.73 5.38
C THR A 492 21.44 25.17 4.87
N ARG A 493 21.28 26.14 5.78
CA ARG A 493 21.33 27.59 5.44
C ARG A 493 22.72 28.01 4.94
N PRO A 494 22.82 29.08 4.12
CA PRO A 494 24.11 29.69 3.78
C PRO A 494 24.99 29.98 5.00
N THR A 495 26.31 29.97 4.79
CA THR A 495 27.43 30.05 5.76
C THR A 495 27.49 28.99 6.86
N VAL A 496 26.45 28.20 7.09
CA VAL A 496 26.46 27.12 8.09
C VAL A 496 27.38 25.96 7.69
N THR A 497 28.15 25.48 8.67
CA THR A 497 28.92 24.23 8.58
C THR A 497 28.16 23.07 9.25
N ARG A 498 28.07 21.93 8.55
CA ARG A 498 27.53 20.67 9.06
C ARG A 498 28.62 19.67 9.35
N TYR A 499 28.36 18.81 10.34
CA TYR A 499 29.20 17.69 10.73
C TYR A 499 28.44 16.38 10.56
N GLN A 500 29.14 15.31 10.20
CA GLN A 500 28.61 13.94 10.13
C GLN A 500 29.66 12.97 10.69
N PRO A 501 29.28 11.92 11.45
CA PRO A 501 30.23 10.94 11.95
C PRO A 501 30.94 10.17 10.82
N CYS A 502 32.15 9.71 11.13
CA CYS A 502 32.92 8.72 10.38
C CYS A 502 33.71 7.85 11.37
N PHE A 503 34.38 6.80 10.89
CA PHE A 503 35.22 5.96 11.76
C PHE A 503 36.33 6.83 12.40
N LEU A 504 36.47 6.69 13.73
CA LEU A 504 37.30 7.50 14.64
C LEU A 504 37.02 9.03 14.72
N ASN A 505 36.19 9.66 13.87
CA ASN A 505 36.18 11.13 13.77
C ASN A 505 34.89 11.76 13.20
N LYS A 506 34.93 13.07 12.93
CA LYS A 506 33.87 13.83 12.24
C LYS A 506 34.38 14.34 10.88
N LYS A 507 33.62 14.12 9.81
CA LYS A 507 33.72 14.85 8.53
C LYS A 507 32.82 16.08 8.57
N TRP A 508 33.15 17.12 7.81
CA TRP A 508 32.37 18.35 7.76
C TRP A 508 32.24 18.95 6.36
N ARG A 509 31.22 19.78 6.17
CA ARG A 509 30.90 20.44 4.89
C ARG A 509 30.17 21.75 5.14
N THR A 510 30.43 22.79 4.34
CA THR A 510 29.90 24.13 4.56
C THR A 510 29.04 24.57 3.38
N CYS A 511 27.91 25.22 3.65
CA CYS A 511 27.10 25.86 2.63
C CYS A 511 27.71 27.25 2.32
N LEU A 512 28.27 27.44 1.14
CA LEU A 512 28.94 28.67 0.71
C LEU A 512 28.05 29.49 -0.21
N ILE A 513 28.29 30.79 -0.31
CA ILE A 513 27.63 31.69 -1.28
C ILE A 513 28.62 31.98 -2.41
N SER A 514 28.18 31.79 -3.65
CA SER A 514 28.99 32.09 -4.84
C SER A 514 29.05 33.59 -5.11
N SER A 515 30.26 34.15 -5.20
CA SER A 515 30.51 35.57 -5.46
C SER A 515 30.19 36.02 -6.88
N LEU A 516 29.85 35.10 -7.80
CA LEU A 516 29.59 35.38 -9.22
C LEU A 516 28.09 35.52 -9.55
N ASN A 517 27.23 34.74 -8.89
CA ASN A 517 25.79 34.68 -9.15
C ASN A 517 24.93 34.80 -7.88
N TYR A 518 25.55 34.86 -6.69
CA TYR A 518 24.91 34.92 -5.37
C TYR A 518 23.90 33.80 -5.08
N SER A 519 24.10 32.61 -5.66
CA SER A 519 23.44 31.39 -5.18
C SER A 519 24.25 30.72 -4.08
N SER A 520 23.58 29.91 -3.26
CA SER A 520 24.27 28.97 -2.37
C SER A 520 24.82 27.78 -3.16
N TYR A 521 25.84 27.12 -2.62
CA TYR A 521 26.38 25.85 -3.09
C TYR A 521 27.14 25.13 -1.97
N TRP A 522 27.22 23.80 -2.03
CA TRP A 522 28.01 23.04 -1.07
C TRP A 522 29.52 23.15 -1.37
N SER A 523 30.33 23.38 -0.35
CA SER A 523 31.78 23.13 -0.41
C SER A 523 32.08 21.67 -0.75
N ASP A 524 33.33 21.35 -1.09
CA ASP A 524 33.80 19.97 -1.00
C ASP A 524 33.74 19.49 0.47
N PRO A 525 33.42 18.21 0.71
CA PRO A 525 33.36 17.64 2.06
C PRO A 525 34.77 17.41 2.60
N ASN A 526 35.11 18.06 3.71
CA ASN A 526 36.39 17.85 4.36
C ASN A 526 36.37 16.54 5.17
N SER A 527 37.16 15.59 4.68
CA SER A 527 37.33 14.24 5.25
C SER A 527 38.69 14.04 5.92
N SER A 528 39.51 15.08 6.11
CA SER A 528 40.92 14.98 6.54
C SER A 528 41.16 14.16 7.83
N ASN A 529 40.17 14.09 8.71
CA ASN A 529 40.26 13.41 10.00
C ASN A 529 39.69 11.99 9.98
N CYS A 530 39.03 11.56 8.89
CA CYS A 530 38.38 10.25 8.79
C CYS A 530 39.36 9.18 8.30
N THR A 531 39.65 8.19 9.15
CA THR A 531 40.50 7.04 8.82
C THR A 531 39.67 5.86 8.30
N ASP A 532 40.10 5.21 7.22
CA ASP A 532 39.52 3.92 6.78
C ASP A 532 39.91 2.80 7.75
N ILE A 533 39.06 1.79 7.90
CA ILE A 533 39.25 0.63 8.80
C ILE A 533 40.60 -0.05 8.56
N ASP A 534 41.03 -0.15 7.31
CA ASP A 534 42.30 -0.79 6.93
C ASP A 534 43.54 -0.03 7.46
N SER A 535 43.43 1.29 7.63
CA SER A 535 44.54 2.17 7.99
C SER A 535 44.98 2.10 9.46
N ILE A 536 44.16 1.52 10.34
CA ILE A 536 44.54 1.29 11.75
C ILE A 536 45.61 0.19 11.81
N GLN A 537 46.79 0.51 12.34
CA GLN A 537 47.77 -0.49 12.75
C GLN A 537 47.40 -1.04 14.13
N VAL A 538 47.30 -2.36 14.25
CA VAL A 538 46.95 -3.04 15.50
C VAL A 538 48.22 -3.36 16.29
N SER A 539 48.24 -3.00 17.57
CA SER A 539 49.31 -3.32 18.52
C SER A 539 48.73 -4.02 19.76
N ALA A 540 49.59 -4.59 20.61
CA ALA A 540 49.12 -5.27 21.83
C ALA A 540 48.47 -4.28 22.83
N GLU A 541 48.87 -3.01 22.77
CA GLU A 541 48.40 -1.93 23.64
C GLU A 541 47.06 -1.37 23.16
N ASN A 542 46.87 -1.18 21.85
CA ASN A 542 45.64 -0.59 21.30
C ASN A 542 44.51 -1.60 21.02
N ALA A 543 44.79 -2.91 21.11
CA ALA A 543 43.84 -3.96 20.73
C ALA A 543 42.49 -3.89 21.46
N SER A 544 42.47 -3.49 22.74
CA SER A 544 41.23 -3.37 23.51
C SER A 544 40.33 -2.25 22.99
N ASP A 545 40.90 -1.09 22.66
CA ASP A 545 40.15 0.08 22.20
C ASP A 545 39.63 -0.13 20.76
N VAL A 546 40.46 -0.72 19.90
CA VAL A 546 40.06 -1.10 18.53
C VAL A 546 38.93 -2.14 18.56
N ALA A 547 38.95 -3.10 19.51
CA ALA A 547 37.89 -4.08 19.66
C ALA A 547 36.56 -3.46 20.12
N GLU A 548 36.54 -2.57 21.12
CA GLU A 548 35.28 -1.90 21.51
C GLU A 548 34.72 -1.00 20.39
N GLN A 549 35.59 -0.34 19.61
CA GLN A 549 35.15 0.46 18.45
C GLN A 549 34.55 -0.40 17.32
N LEU A 550 35.16 -1.53 16.97
CA LEU A 550 34.62 -2.48 15.98
C LEU A 550 33.32 -3.13 16.46
N LYS A 551 33.20 -3.41 17.76
CA LYS A 551 31.98 -3.91 18.42
C LYS A 551 30.83 -2.90 18.36
N ALA A 552 31.11 -1.60 18.54
CA ALA A 552 30.13 -0.54 18.35
C ALA A 552 29.69 -0.43 16.87
N PHE A 553 30.65 -0.42 15.93
CA PHE A 553 30.41 -0.32 14.49
C PHE A 553 29.52 -1.47 13.96
N THR A 554 29.81 -2.70 14.36
CA THR A 554 29.13 -3.92 13.89
C THR A 554 27.69 -4.10 14.37
N ASN A 555 27.20 -3.31 15.33
CA ASN A 555 25.78 -3.33 15.69
C ASN A 555 24.85 -2.90 14.54
N ASN A 556 25.40 -2.32 13.47
CA ASN A 556 24.67 -1.83 12.30
C ASN A 556 24.70 -2.83 11.13
N LYS A 557 23.82 -2.61 10.15
CA LYS A 557 23.75 -3.45 8.95
C LYS A 557 24.89 -3.09 7.98
N LEU A 558 26.01 -3.79 8.11
CA LEU A 558 27.18 -3.67 7.22
C LEU A 558 26.94 -4.27 5.83
N ASN A 559 27.71 -3.79 4.85
CA ASN A 559 27.85 -4.36 3.51
C ASN A 559 28.93 -5.46 3.48
N GLU A 560 28.93 -6.34 2.48
CA GLU A 560 29.87 -7.47 2.37
C GLU A 560 31.35 -7.06 2.40
N THR A 561 31.69 -5.94 1.76
CA THR A 561 33.06 -5.37 1.76
C THR A 561 33.48 -4.90 3.16
N GLU A 562 32.59 -4.23 3.89
CA GLU A 562 32.83 -3.76 5.25
C GLU A 562 32.96 -4.93 6.23
N VAL A 563 32.14 -5.97 6.07
CA VAL A 563 32.26 -7.23 6.82
C VAL A 563 33.64 -7.86 6.60
N SER A 564 34.11 -7.95 5.36
CA SER A 564 35.43 -8.52 5.04
C SER A 564 36.59 -7.72 5.65
N LYS A 565 36.51 -6.37 5.64
CA LYS A 565 37.47 -5.50 6.36
C LYS A 565 37.46 -5.76 7.86
N VAL A 566 36.27 -5.77 8.49
CA VAL A 566 36.11 -6.01 9.93
C VAL A 566 36.68 -7.36 10.33
N VAL A 567 36.31 -8.45 9.65
CA VAL A 567 36.84 -9.80 9.94
C VAL A 567 38.37 -9.84 9.78
N SER A 568 38.92 -9.15 8.78
CA SER A 568 40.38 -9.05 8.59
C SER A 568 41.10 -8.23 9.67
N LYS A 569 40.44 -7.26 10.31
CA LYS A 569 40.99 -6.58 11.50
C LYS A 569 40.83 -7.40 12.79
N VAL A 570 39.79 -8.22 12.90
CA VAL A 570 39.66 -9.19 14.01
C VAL A 570 40.75 -10.26 13.93
N GLU A 571 41.09 -10.78 12.75
CA GLU A 571 42.24 -11.66 12.53
C GLU A 571 43.55 -11.01 13.02
N GLN A 572 43.78 -9.73 12.73
CA GLN A 572 44.96 -8.99 13.19
C GLN A 572 44.96 -8.79 14.71
N LEU A 573 43.82 -8.51 15.33
CA LEU A 573 43.66 -8.46 16.79
C LEU A 573 44.00 -9.81 17.45
N VAL A 574 43.49 -10.92 16.89
CA VAL A 574 43.73 -12.29 17.38
C VAL A 574 45.18 -12.74 17.17
N ASN A 575 45.94 -12.13 16.26
CA ASN A 575 47.34 -12.48 16.01
C ASN A 575 48.37 -11.61 16.73
N VAL A 576 48.05 -10.36 17.07
CA VAL A 576 49.00 -9.43 17.74
C VAL A 576 48.84 -9.41 19.26
N ALA A 577 47.62 -9.57 19.79
CA ALA A 577 47.34 -9.33 21.22
C ALA A 577 47.41 -10.60 22.09
N LYS A 578 47.77 -10.42 23.38
CA LYS A 578 47.47 -11.42 24.42
C LYS A 578 45.98 -11.36 24.73
N ILE A 579 45.28 -12.49 24.57
CA ILE A 579 43.82 -12.52 24.61
C ILE A 579 43.30 -12.72 26.03
N ASN A 580 43.03 -11.60 26.70
CA ASN A 580 42.31 -11.54 27.97
C ASN A 580 40.79 -11.74 27.76
N ILE A 581 40.09 -12.14 28.83
CA ILE A 581 38.63 -12.42 28.84
C ILE A 581 37.80 -11.26 28.29
N THR A 582 38.15 -10.01 28.62
CA THR A 582 37.45 -8.80 28.15
C THR A 582 37.56 -8.64 26.63
N LEU A 583 38.78 -8.65 26.09
CA LEU A 583 39.06 -8.58 24.66
C LEU A 583 38.40 -9.73 23.89
N ALA A 584 38.43 -10.95 24.45
CA ALA A 584 37.73 -12.10 23.89
C ALA A 584 36.21 -11.90 23.83
N SER A 585 35.60 -11.33 24.87
CA SER A 585 34.16 -10.98 24.89
C SER A 585 33.80 -9.96 23.82
N SER A 586 34.64 -8.94 23.62
CA SER A 586 34.46 -7.95 22.54
C SER A 586 34.56 -8.60 21.15
N ILE A 587 35.53 -9.49 20.93
CA ILE A 587 35.72 -10.23 19.67
C ILE A 587 34.56 -11.19 19.39
N VAL A 588 34.12 -11.99 20.38
CA VAL A 588 32.93 -12.85 20.28
C VAL A 588 31.70 -12.03 19.92
N THR A 589 31.54 -10.84 20.50
CA THR A 589 30.42 -9.92 20.19
C THR A 589 30.49 -9.40 18.74
N ILE A 590 31.67 -8.99 18.26
CA ILE A 590 31.89 -8.55 16.86
C ILE A 590 31.46 -9.64 15.88
N ILE A 591 31.95 -10.87 16.06
CA ILE A 591 31.66 -11.98 15.15
C ILE A 591 30.19 -12.42 15.26
N SER A 592 29.60 -12.39 16.47
CA SER A 592 28.17 -12.56 16.69
C SER A 592 27.32 -11.54 15.93
N ASN A 593 27.70 -10.27 15.93
CA ASN A 593 26.99 -9.22 15.19
C ASN A 593 27.05 -9.45 13.66
N VAL A 594 28.25 -9.76 13.15
CA VAL A 594 28.48 -10.03 11.71
C VAL A 594 27.64 -11.21 11.20
N MET A 595 27.29 -12.20 12.04
CA MET A 595 26.41 -13.33 11.67
C MET A 595 24.95 -12.97 11.31
N ILE A 596 24.55 -11.69 11.40
CA ILE A 596 23.25 -11.18 10.90
C ILE A 596 23.41 -10.23 9.69
N GLY A 597 24.64 -9.92 9.30
CA GLY A 597 25.01 -8.93 8.27
C GLY A 597 24.70 -9.34 6.81
N SER A 598 23.42 -9.41 6.45
CA SER A 598 22.89 -9.78 5.12
C SER A 598 23.02 -11.27 4.73
N ALA A 599 22.25 -11.69 3.73
CA ALA A 599 22.24 -13.07 3.21
C ALA A 599 23.38 -13.34 2.18
N THR A 600 24.42 -12.51 2.19
CA THR A 600 25.54 -12.52 1.24
C THR A 600 26.86 -12.29 1.97
N VAL A 601 27.27 -13.27 2.78
CA VAL A 601 28.60 -13.34 3.41
C VAL A 601 29.34 -14.68 3.17
N PRO A 602 29.36 -15.30 1.96
CA PRO A 602 30.17 -16.52 1.75
C PRO A 602 31.68 -16.25 1.71
N SER A 603 32.08 -15.00 1.50
CA SER A 603 33.47 -14.57 1.25
C SER A 603 34.30 -14.39 2.52
N ALA A 604 33.67 -14.01 3.63
CA ALA A 604 34.35 -13.74 4.91
C ALA A 604 34.04 -14.78 6.02
N SER A 605 33.09 -15.70 5.81
CA SER A 605 32.65 -16.63 6.86
C SER A 605 33.72 -17.66 7.24
N ASP A 606 34.36 -18.29 6.26
CA ASP A 606 35.50 -19.21 6.46
C ASP A 606 36.63 -18.57 7.29
N LYS A 607 36.99 -17.34 6.93
CA LYS A 607 37.99 -16.54 7.64
C LYS A 607 37.57 -16.22 9.08
N ALA A 608 36.30 -15.86 9.28
CA ALA A 608 35.75 -15.60 10.62
C ALA A 608 35.76 -16.86 11.50
N LEU A 609 35.42 -18.02 10.96
CA LEU A 609 35.45 -19.30 11.69
C LEU A 609 36.87 -19.66 12.13
N LYS A 610 37.84 -19.63 11.21
CA LYS A 610 39.27 -19.88 11.51
C LYS A 610 39.81 -18.89 12.57
N THR A 611 39.40 -17.63 12.48
CA THR A 611 39.75 -16.60 13.49
C THR A 611 39.18 -16.91 14.88
N MET A 612 38.00 -17.53 14.97
CA MET A 612 37.41 -17.96 16.24
C MET A 612 38.07 -19.22 16.80
N ASP A 613 38.43 -20.20 15.96
CA ASP A 613 39.25 -21.34 16.39
C ASP A 613 40.59 -20.87 16.98
N GLU A 614 41.29 -19.94 16.31
CA GLU A 614 42.53 -19.34 16.81
C GLU A 614 42.33 -18.57 18.13
N LEU A 615 41.29 -17.74 18.23
CA LEU A 615 40.96 -17.00 19.46
C LEU A 615 40.84 -17.96 20.64
N VAL A 616 40.14 -19.07 20.46
CA VAL A 616 39.84 -20.06 21.51
C VAL A 616 41.09 -20.79 21.99
N GLN A 617 42.08 -21.02 21.13
CA GLN A 617 43.40 -21.52 21.56
C GLN A 617 44.19 -20.45 22.34
N LYS A 618 44.08 -19.17 21.96
CA LYS A 618 44.87 -18.06 22.50
C LYS A 618 44.32 -17.43 23.79
N ILE A 619 43.04 -17.64 24.14
CA ILE A 619 42.42 -17.11 25.37
C ILE A 619 43.19 -17.57 26.63
N GLN A 620 43.49 -16.60 27.49
CA GLN A 620 44.01 -16.79 28.85
C GLN A 620 42.86 -16.68 29.85
N PHE A 621 42.74 -17.66 30.75
CA PHE A 621 41.70 -17.73 31.77
C PHE A 621 42.22 -18.47 33.02
N ASP A 622 41.76 -18.06 34.19
CA ASP A 622 42.07 -18.70 35.47
C ASP A 622 40.87 -19.54 35.95
N GLY A 623 41.12 -20.78 36.37
CA GLY A 623 40.09 -21.70 36.88
C GLY A 623 39.81 -22.89 35.97
N PRO A 624 38.82 -23.74 36.32
CA PRO A 624 38.56 -25.01 35.62
C PRO A 624 37.89 -24.83 34.25
N SER A 625 37.08 -23.79 34.08
CA SER A 625 36.40 -23.48 32.81
C SER A 625 36.01 -22.00 32.72
N ILE A 626 35.78 -21.56 31.49
CA ILE A 626 35.29 -20.22 31.14
C ILE A 626 34.20 -20.33 30.08
N GLN A 627 33.17 -19.48 30.17
CA GLN A 627 32.23 -19.24 29.07
C GLN A 627 32.20 -17.76 28.68
N ILE A 628 32.01 -17.50 27.40
CA ILE A 628 31.83 -16.18 26.81
C ILE A 628 30.57 -16.24 25.95
N ASN A 629 29.60 -15.37 26.24
CA ASN A 629 28.24 -15.48 25.75
C ASN A 629 27.86 -14.23 24.96
N SER A 630 27.18 -14.42 23.83
CA SER A 630 26.61 -13.34 23.02
C SER A 630 25.37 -13.85 22.29
N LYS A 631 24.56 -12.92 21.78
CA LYS A 631 23.28 -13.18 21.11
C LYS A 631 23.28 -14.33 20.09
N ASN A 632 24.33 -14.44 19.26
CA ASN A 632 24.41 -15.43 18.19
C ASN A 632 25.46 -16.54 18.41
N LEU A 633 26.33 -16.39 19.43
CA LEU A 633 27.47 -17.26 19.67
C LEU A 633 27.73 -17.42 21.17
N ALA A 634 27.83 -18.67 21.63
CA ALA A 634 28.44 -18.99 22.91
C ALA A 634 29.74 -19.78 22.68
N VAL A 635 30.78 -19.43 23.44
CA VAL A 635 32.10 -20.06 23.42
C VAL A 635 32.41 -20.54 24.83
N GLY A 636 32.83 -21.80 24.97
CA GLY A 636 33.19 -22.41 26.24
C GLY A 636 34.54 -23.11 26.15
N ILE A 637 35.37 -22.97 27.17
CA ILE A 637 36.67 -23.64 27.29
C ILE A 637 36.74 -24.32 28.65
N LEU A 638 37.16 -25.59 28.65
CA LEU A 638 37.32 -26.44 29.82
C LEU A 638 38.78 -26.88 29.90
N ALA A 639 39.43 -26.71 31.05
CA ALA A 639 40.79 -27.18 31.28
C ALA A 639 40.84 -28.72 31.24
N LEU A 640 41.76 -29.27 30.45
CA LEU A 640 41.92 -30.71 30.27
C LEU A 640 43.09 -31.24 31.11
N ASN A 641 42.81 -32.17 32.02
CA ASN A 641 43.83 -33.04 32.57
C ASN A 641 43.79 -34.39 31.85
N THR A 642 44.80 -34.64 31.01
CA THR A 642 44.94 -35.86 30.19
C THR A 642 45.03 -37.14 31.03
N THR A 643 45.56 -37.07 32.27
CA THR A 643 45.74 -38.23 33.15
C THR A 643 44.45 -38.68 33.86
N THR A 644 43.44 -37.81 33.95
CA THR A 644 42.16 -38.08 34.62
C THR A 644 40.96 -37.93 33.68
N PHE A 645 41.20 -37.88 32.37
CA PHE A 645 40.13 -37.68 31.40
C PHE A 645 39.21 -38.91 31.33
N ASN A 646 37.91 -38.66 31.31
CA ASN A 646 36.84 -39.64 31.19
C ASN A 646 35.72 -39.02 30.35
N LYS A 647 34.71 -39.81 30.00
CA LYS A 647 33.53 -39.39 29.25
C LYS A 647 32.97 -38.06 29.78
N THR A 648 32.99 -37.04 28.94
CA THR A 648 32.63 -35.65 29.29
C THR A 648 31.51 -35.17 28.37
N THR A 649 30.50 -34.50 28.92
CA THR A 649 29.33 -34.04 28.17
C THR A 649 29.13 -32.53 28.34
N LEU A 650 29.15 -31.83 27.21
CA LEU A 650 29.05 -30.37 27.06
C LEU A 650 27.69 -30.04 26.45
N GLY A 651 26.95 -29.07 26.98
CA GLY A 651 25.62 -28.71 26.50
C GLY A 651 25.43 -27.21 26.28
N ALA A 652 24.72 -26.83 25.23
CA ALA A 652 24.24 -25.47 24.99
C ALA A 652 22.75 -25.37 25.30
N PHE A 653 22.32 -24.34 26.04
CA PHE A 653 20.91 -24.09 26.36
C PHE A 653 20.57 -22.60 26.32
N MET A 654 19.27 -22.28 26.26
CA MET A 654 18.76 -20.92 26.49
C MET A 654 18.08 -20.87 27.86
N SER A 655 18.40 -19.86 28.66
CA SER A 655 17.75 -19.63 29.96
C SER A 655 16.44 -18.85 29.74
N PRO A 656 15.33 -19.18 30.41
CA PRO A 656 14.04 -18.51 30.19
C PRO A 656 14.05 -16.99 30.42
N ASN A 657 15.05 -16.47 31.14
CA ASN A 657 15.20 -15.05 31.45
C ASN A 657 16.31 -14.34 30.65
N LYS A 658 16.95 -14.99 29.65
CA LYS A 658 18.02 -14.39 28.82
C LYS A 658 17.88 -14.81 27.35
N SER A 659 18.10 -13.87 26.44
CA SER A 659 18.14 -14.12 24.99
C SER A 659 19.32 -14.97 24.53
N ASP A 660 20.40 -14.97 25.31
CA ASP A 660 21.71 -15.40 24.85
C ASP A 660 22.02 -16.84 25.29
N PRO A 661 22.56 -17.70 24.41
CA PRO A 661 22.92 -19.08 24.74
C PRO A 661 23.96 -19.17 25.86
N GLN A 662 23.81 -20.19 26.70
CA GLN A 662 24.70 -20.55 27.81
C GLN A 662 25.21 -21.97 27.67
N ILE A 663 26.37 -22.25 28.28
CA ILE A 663 27.06 -23.53 28.18
C ILE A 663 27.09 -24.19 29.56
N ASP A 664 26.62 -25.44 29.62
CA ASP A 664 26.83 -26.36 30.75
C ASP A 664 28.01 -27.29 30.43
N PHE A 665 28.92 -27.41 31.39
CA PHE A 665 30.11 -28.28 31.33
C PHE A 665 29.93 -29.58 32.12
N ASN A 666 28.83 -29.74 32.87
CA ASN A 666 28.57 -30.89 33.74
C ASN A 666 27.09 -31.28 33.70
N SER A 667 26.73 -32.21 32.80
CA SER A 667 25.36 -32.70 32.54
C SER A 667 24.73 -33.52 33.68
N LYS A 668 24.73 -33.01 34.92
CA LYS A 668 24.00 -33.53 36.10
C LYS A 668 22.68 -32.79 36.33
N SER A 669 22.32 -31.86 35.45
CA SER A 669 21.18 -30.95 35.55
C SER A 669 19.98 -31.46 34.71
N GLU A 670 19.24 -32.47 35.22
CA GLU A 670 18.05 -33.04 34.53
C GLU A 670 16.89 -32.03 34.30
N GLN A 671 17.05 -30.77 34.68
CA GLN A 671 16.04 -29.70 34.60
C GLN A 671 16.20 -28.76 33.39
N LEU A 672 17.25 -28.92 32.58
CA LEU A 672 17.55 -28.04 31.45
C LEU A 672 17.48 -28.80 30.12
N ASN A 673 16.60 -28.36 29.21
CA ASN A 673 16.52 -28.90 27.85
C ASN A 673 17.67 -28.31 27.00
N PRO A 674 18.67 -29.11 26.56
CA PRO A 674 19.75 -28.60 25.73
C PRO A 674 19.28 -28.40 24.29
N LEU A 675 19.74 -27.32 23.65
CA LEU A 675 19.57 -27.06 22.22
C LEU A 675 20.59 -27.82 21.37
N ALA A 676 21.79 -28.02 21.91
CA ALA A 676 22.80 -28.93 21.39
C ALA A 676 23.60 -29.55 22.55
N GLN A 677 24.06 -30.79 22.40
CA GLN A 677 24.88 -31.47 23.39
C GLN A 677 25.93 -32.35 22.69
N VAL A 678 27.18 -32.26 23.13
CA VAL A 678 28.30 -33.05 22.63
C VAL A 678 28.84 -33.91 23.76
N THR A 679 28.96 -35.21 23.51
CA THR A 679 29.50 -36.19 24.46
C THR A 679 30.78 -36.80 23.89
N LEU A 680 31.90 -36.48 24.53
CA LEU A 680 33.22 -36.97 24.18
C LEU A 680 33.46 -38.35 24.84
N PRO A 681 33.95 -39.35 24.10
CA PRO A 681 34.22 -40.69 24.63
C PRO A 681 35.48 -40.70 25.53
N ALA A 682 35.58 -41.68 26.45
CA ALA A 682 36.77 -41.82 27.30
C ALA A 682 38.04 -42.21 26.50
N SER A 683 37.88 -42.83 25.34
CA SER A 683 38.94 -43.24 24.42
C SER A 683 39.50 -42.10 23.56
N LEU A 684 39.00 -40.86 23.67
CA LEU A 684 39.36 -39.72 22.81
C LEU A 684 40.87 -39.49 22.65
N LEU A 685 41.65 -39.78 23.69
CA LEU A 685 43.10 -39.56 23.73
C LEU A 685 43.93 -40.83 23.46
N SER A 686 43.32 -42.00 23.24
CA SER A 686 44.04 -43.29 23.17
C SER A 686 45.07 -43.38 22.04
N ASN A 687 44.78 -42.69 20.93
CA ASN A 687 45.61 -42.73 19.71
C ASN A 687 46.61 -41.56 19.63
N VAL A 688 46.66 -40.69 20.65
CA VAL A 688 47.42 -39.42 20.63
C VAL A 688 48.78 -39.55 21.37
N SER A 689 49.23 -40.79 21.61
CA SER A 689 50.38 -41.18 22.44
C SER A 689 51.78 -40.75 21.95
N HIS A 690 51.84 -39.93 20.89
CA HIS A 690 53.09 -39.39 20.31
C HIS A 690 53.15 -37.85 20.30
N ALA A 691 52.14 -37.14 20.83
CA ALA A 691 52.15 -35.68 20.94
C ALA A 691 52.68 -35.20 22.32
N GLU A 692 53.29 -34.03 22.37
CA GLU A 692 53.84 -33.44 23.60
C GLU A 692 52.70 -33.05 24.57
N PRO A 693 52.70 -33.53 25.84
CA PRO A 693 51.57 -33.35 26.76
C PRO A 693 51.12 -31.92 26.99
N ASP A 694 52.05 -30.96 26.98
CA ASP A 694 51.78 -29.54 27.24
C ASP A 694 50.84 -28.88 26.20
N THR A 695 50.69 -29.51 25.04
CA THR A 695 49.84 -29.02 23.94
C THR A 695 48.35 -29.39 24.07
N LEU A 696 48.01 -30.35 24.95
CA LEU A 696 46.66 -30.92 25.09
C LEU A 696 45.96 -30.44 26.38
N SER A 697 46.03 -29.14 26.64
CA SER A 697 45.63 -28.51 27.91
C SER A 697 44.16 -28.03 27.98
N ARG A 698 43.40 -28.04 26.88
CA ARG A 698 42.03 -27.49 26.83
C ARG A 698 41.09 -28.26 25.87
N ILE A 699 39.83 -28.39 26.28
CA ILE A 699 38.69 -28.75 25.42
C ILE A 699 37.92 -27.46 25.11
N SER A 700 37.57 -27.26 23.85
CA SER A 700 36.76 -26.15 23.36
C SER A 700 35.39 -26.61 22.86
N PHE A 701 34.38 -25.77 23.08
CA PHE A 701 33.00 -25.96 22.65
C PHE A 701 32.42 -24.62 22.17
N MET A 702 31.85 -24.59 20.97
CA MET A 702 31.21 -23.40 20.41
C MET A 702 29.80 -23.73 19.92
N PHE A 703 28.84 -22.86 20.22
CA PHE A 703 27.44 -23.00 19.81
C PHE A 703 26.99 -21.77 19.01
N PHE A 704 26.59 -22.00 17.76
CA PHE A 704 26.15 -20.98 16.82
C PHE A 704 24.62 -21.00 16.71
N SER A 705 23.96 -19.98 17.25
CA SER A 705 22.50 -19.88 17.18
C SER A 705 22.03 -19.46 15.77
N SER A 706 22.87 -18.76 15.01
CA SER A 706 22.63 -18.33 13.62
C SER A 706 23.31 -19.26 12.60
N PRO A 707 22.67 -19.63 11.48
CA PRO A 707 23.27 -20.50 10.45
C PRO A 707 24.12 -19.74 9.41
N SER A 708 24.08 -18.41 9.37
CA SER A 708 24.49 -17.59 8.20
C SER A 708 25.89 -17.87 7.64
N PHE A 709 26.87 -18.17 8.49
CA PHE A 709 28.25 -18.45 8.06
C PHE A 709 28.42 -19.80 7.34
N PHE A 710 27.49 -20.73 7.55
CA PHE A 710 27.51 -22.09 7.03
C PHE A 710 26.52 -22.29 5.86
N GLN A 711 25.99 -21.20 5.31
CA GLN A 711 25.08 -21.21 4.16
C GLN A 711 25.86 -21.03 2.85
N LYS A 712 25.79 -22.04 1.98
CA LYS A 712 26.21 -21.97 0.57
C LYS A 712 25.10 -22.51 -0.33
N LYS A 713 25.20 -22.26 -1.64
CA LYS A 713 24.27 -22.78 -2.66
C LYS A 713 24.52 -24.26 -2.98
N GLU A 714 24.52 -25.10 -1.95
CA GLU A 714 24.32 -26.54 -2.11
C GLU A 714 22.80 -26.82 -2.03
N GLU A 715 22.34 -27.96 -2.54
CA GLU A 715 20.89 -28.21 -2.74
C GLU A 715 20.10 -28.40 -1.43
N ASN A 716 20.78 -28.58 -0.29
CA ASN A 716 20.19 -29.02 0.98
C ASN A 716 20.17 -27.93 2.06
N GLU A 717 19.08 -27.83 2.81
CA GLU A 717 18.88 -26.80 3.84
C GLU A 717 19.34 -27.25 5.24
N LEU A 718 20.01 -26.34 5.95
CA LEU A 718 20.48 -26.55 7.33
C LEU A 718 19.37 -26.27 8.33
N ILE A 719 18.76 -27.34 8.85
CA ILE A 719 17.59 -27.26 9.75
C ILE A 719 17.96 -27.15 11.25
N SER A 720 19.24 -27.31 11.60
CA SER A 720 19.71 -27.35 12.99
C SER A 720 20.48 -26.09 13.42
N TYR A 721 20.81 -26.03 14.71
CA TYR A 721 21.95 -25.24 15.17
C TYR A 721 23.28 -25.85 14.70
N VAL A 722 24.36 -25.09 14.76
CA VAL A 722 25.72 -25.61 14.51
C VAL A 722 26.48 -25.63 15.83
N VAL A 723 27.16 -26.74 16.09
CA VAL A 723 27.99 -26.94 17.29
C VAL A 723 29.38 -27.38 16.87
N ALA A 724 30.42 -26.80 17.45
CA ALA A 724 31.80 -27.16 17.15
C ALA A 724 32.54 -27.55 18.42
N THR A 725 33.49 -28.46 18.31
CA THR A 725 34.35 -28.85 19.43
C THR A 725 35.74 -29.26 18.93
N SER A 726 36.75 -29.02 19.76
CA SER A 726 38.16 -29.25 19.46
C SER A 726 38.94 -29.49 20.77
N VAL A 727 40.12 -30.11 20.68
CA VAL A 727 40.98 -30.40 21.83
C VAL A 727 42.41 -30.00 21.50
N GLY A 728 42.89 -28.92 22.13
CA GLY A 728 44.12 -28.24 21.71
C GLY A 728 44.11 -27.87 20.22
N ASN A 729 45.29 -27.78 19.62
CA ASN A 729 45.49 -27.39 18.22
C ASN A 729 45.54 -28.60 17.24
N PHE A 730 44.80 -29.67 17.53
CA PHE A 730 44.82 -30.90 16.72
C PHE A 730 43.43 -31.31 16.23
N SER A 731 43.34 -31.64 14.94
CA SER A 731 42.17 -32.28 14.34
C SER A 731 42.22 -33.79 14.57
N ILE A 732 41.46 -34.29 15.55
CA ILE A 732 41.36 -35.72 15.86
C ILE A 732 40.40 -36.38 14.85
N HIS A 733 40.81 -37.51 14.28
CA HIS A 733 40.06 -38.32 13.30
C HIS A 733 40.22 -39.81 13.60
N ASN A 734 39.37 -40.67 13.03
CA ASN A 734 39.40 -42.13 13.18
C ASN A 734 39.33 -42.59 14.65
N LEU A 735 38.41 -42.00 15.42
CA LEU A 735 38.14 -42.39 16.81
C LEU A 735 37.55 -43.79 16.91
N MET A 736 38.01 -44.56 17.90
CA MET A 736 37.56 -45.95 18.15
C MET A 736 36.10 -46.00 18.66
N ASP A 737 35.72 -45.06 19.52
CA ASP A 737 34.33 -44.81 19.90
C ASP A 737 33.89 -43.47 19.29
N PRO A 738 32.70 -43.36 18.68
CA PRO A 738 32.27 -42.11 18.07
C PRO A 738 31.89 -41.04 19.12
N VAL A 739 32.16 -39.78 18.78
CA VAL A 739 31.62 -38.61 19.47
C VAL A 739 30.12 -38.57 19.22
N ARG A 740 29.32 -38.56 20.30
CA ARG A 740 27.86 -38.47 20.20
C ARG A 740 27.41 -37.01 20.30
N ILE A 741 26.66 -36.56 19.30
CA ILE A 741 26.25 -35.17 19.11
C ILE A 741 24.73 -35.14 18.96
N GLU A 742 24.04 -34.57 19.93
CA GLU A 742 22.59 -34.36 19.89
C GLU A 742 22.31 -32.90 19.54
N ILE A 743 21.52 -32.63 18.50
CA ILE A 743 21.15 -31.27 18.09
C ILE A 743 19.64 -31.17 17.89
N THR A 744 19.02 -30.17 18.51
CA THR A 744 17.61 -29.84 18.30
C THR A 744 17.38 -29.18 16.95
N HIS A 745 16.21 -29.43 16.36
CA HIS A 745 15.82 -28.85 15.07
C HIS A 745 15.19 -27.46 15.29
N ARG A 746 15.39 -26.54 14.35
CA ARG A 746 14.73 -25.21 14.34
C ARG A 746 13.24 -25.30 13.98
N SER A 747 12.81 -26.41 13.42
CA SER A 747 11.42 -26.75 13.07
C SER A 747 11.20 -28.25 13.24
N GLU A 748 9.98 -28.67 13.53
CA GLU A 748 9.62 -30.09 13.62
C GLU A 748 9.68 -30.73 12.22
N GLN A 749 10.44 -31.82 12.06
CA GLN A 749 10.75 -32.43 10.75
C GLN A 749 10.66 -33.96 10.80
N ALA A 750 10.28 -34.56 9.65
CA ALA A 750 10.24 -36.01 9.52
C ALA A 750 11.67 -36.61 9.51
N SER A 751 11.94 -37.52 10.45
CA SER A 751 13.27 -38.09 10.74
C SER A 751 13.95 -38.80 9.54
N GLU A 752 13.20 -39.20 8.52
CA GLU A 752 13.67 -40.07 7.44
C GLU A 752 14.59 -39.41 6.39
N ASN A 753 14.56 -38.08 6.24
CA ASN A 753 15.37 -37.35 5.24
C ASN A 753 16.48 -36.47 5.86
N LEU A 754 16.88 -36.77 7.11
CA LEU A 754 17.84 -35.97 7.88
C LEU A 754 19.25 -36.56 7.82
N VAL A 755 20.25 -35.74 7.47
CA VAL A 755 21.64 -36.15 7.27
C VAL A 755 22.57 -35.40 8.23
N CYS A 756 23.32 -36.16 9.03
CA CYS A 756 24.41 -35.64 9.86
C CYS A 756 25.60 -35.24 8.99
N VAL A 757 26.13 -34.03 9.19
CA VAL A 757 27.25 -33.47 8.43
C VAL A 757 28.20 -32.67 9.31
N PHE A 758 29.40 -32.44 8.78
CA PHE A 758 30.39 -31.53 9.34
C PHE A 758 30.89 -30.53 8.30
N TRP A 759 31.45 -29.40 8.76
CA TRP A 759 32.04 -28.39 7.88
C TRP A 759 33.50 -28.75 7.58
N ASP A 760 33.77 -29.09 6.32
CA ASP A 760 35.09 -29.36 5.80
C ASP A 760 35.67 -28.09 5.17
N PHE A 761 36.66 -27.48 5.82
CA PHE A 761 37.36 -26.29 5.34
C PHE A 761 38.15 -26.48 4.03
N LYS A 762 38.47 -27.73 3.63
CA LYS A 762 39.22 -28.01 2.39
C LYS A 762 38.32 -28.09 1.16
N LYS A 763 37.04 -28.42 1.35
CA LYS A 763 36.03 -28.51 0.29
C LYS A 763 35.88 -27.16 -0.44
N ASN A 764 35.52 -27.20 -1.72
CA ASN A 764 35.27 -26.02 -2.57
C ASN A 764 36.48 -25.05 -2.60
N ASP A 765 37.62 -25.54 -3.10
CA ASP A 765 38.89 -24.79 -3.27
C ASP A 765 39.35 -24.05 -1.99
N GLY A 766 39.22 -24.70 -0.83
CA GLY A 766 39.62 -24.14 0.46
C GLY A 766 38.66 -23.10 1.05
N THR A 767 37.50 -22.88 0.42
CA THR A 767 36.47 -21.94 0.92
C THR A 767 35.46 -22.59 1.88
N GLY A 768 35.50 -23.92 2.03
CA GLY A 768 34.66 -24.70 2.96
C GLY A 768 33.35 -25.23 2.37
N GLY A 769 32.76 -26.25 3.01
CA GLY A 769 31.41 -26.72 2.74
C GLY A 769 31.03 -27.97 3.55
N TRP A 770 29.78 -28.42 3.45
CA TRP A 770 29.29 -29.57 4.23
C TRP A 770 29.78 -30.91 3.65
N ASN A 771 30.34 -31.77 4.50
CA ASN A 771 30.72 -33.15 4.19
C ASN A 771 30.00 -34.11 5.17
N LYS A 772 29.71 -35.33 4.71
CA LYS A 772 29.02 -36.41 5.45
C LYS A 772 29.97 -37.52 5.94
N GLU A 773 31.23 -37.45 5.54
CA GLU A 773 32.25 -38.44 5.86
C GLU A 773 32.54 -38.50 7.38
N GLY A 774 32.81 -39.70 7.89
CA GLY A 774 33.00 -39.95 9.33
C GLY A 774 31.76 -39.77 10.22
N CYS A 775 30.63 -39.28 9.71
CA CYS A 775 29.41 -38.98 10.49
C CYS A 775 28.22 -39.87 10.09
N THR A 776 27.53 -40.43 11.08
CA THR A 776 26.32 -41.26 10.90
C THR A 776 25.16 -40.78 11.77
N LYS A 777 23.91 -41.10 11.39
CA LYS A 777 22.70 -40.76 12.16
C LYS A 777 22.23 -41.95 12.99
N ASN A 778 22.14 -41.78 14.31
CA ASN A 778 21.55 -42.78 15.19
C ASN A 778 20.02 -42.64 15.22
N SER A 779 19.35 -43.42 14.37
CA SER A 779 17.88 -43.41 14.24
C SER A 779 17.13 -43.93 15.47
N THR A 780 17.78 -44.60 16.42
CA THR A 780 17.14 -45.09 17.65
C THR A 780 16.90 -43.98 18.68
N TYR A 781 17.77 -42.96 18.72
CA TYR A 781 17.69 -41.84 19.67
C TYR A 781 17.24 -40.51 19.02
N SER A 782 17.11 -40.46 17.69
CA SER A 782 16.62 -39.30 16.94
C SER A 782 15.08 -39.22 16.92
N THR A 783 14.51 -38.04 17.12
CA THR A 783 13.06 -37.76 17.09
C THR A 783 12.71 -36.70 16.04
N ALA A 784 11.45 -36.29 15.94
CA ALA A 784 11.04 -35.22 15.02
C ALA A 784 11.64 -33.84 15.36
N ASN A 785 12.08 -33.65 16.62
CA ASN A 785 12.59 -32.38 17.15
C ASN A 785 14.08 -32.40 17.53
N LYS A 786 14.75 -33.56 17.44
CA LYS A 786 16.21 -33.69 17.66
C LYS A 786 16.82 -34.81 16.81
N THR A 787 18.03 -34.61 16.31
CA THR A 787 18.82 -35.67 15.67
C THR A 787 20.04 -35.98 16.53
N VAL A 788 20.35 -37.27 16.67
CA VAL A 788 21.57 -37.77 17.31
C VAL A 788 22.51 -38.27 16.23
N CYS A 789 23.65 -37.60 16.10
CA CYS A 789 24.74 -37.95 15.21
C CYS A 789 25.85 -38.64 15.99
N GLU A 790 26.54 -39.58 15.34
CA GLU A 790 27.70 -40.29 15.88
C GLU A 790 28.82 -40.18 14.84
N CYS A 791 29.88 -39.45 15.20
CA CYS A 791 30.97 -39.06 14.30
C CYS A 791 32.36 -39.48 14.83
N ASP A 792 33.29 -39.82 13.95
CA ASP A 792 34.64 -40.33 14.29
C ASP A 792 35.74 -39.26 14.41
N HIS A 793 35.37 -37.96 14.37
CA HIS A 793 36.29 -36.82 14.41
C HIS A 793 35.77 -35.65 15.27
N LEU A 794 36.58 -34.59 15.40
CA LEU A 794 36.24 -33.33 16.08
C LEU A 794 36.33 -32.15 15.11
N THR A 795 35.18 -31.56 14.76
CA THR A 795 35.05 -30.44 13.80
C THR A 795 33.84 -29.55 14.15
N HIS A 796 33.24 -28.88 13.15
CA HIS A 796 31.97 -28.13 13.27
C HIS A 796 30.83 -28.97 12.68
N PHE A 797 29.75 -29.21 13.41
CA PHE A 797 28.70 -30.19 13.07
C PHE A 797 27.31 -29.56 12.90
N GLY A 798 26.51 -30.15 12.00
CA GLY A 798 25.13 -29.75 11.74
C GLY A 798 24.28 -30.87 11.12
N VAL A 799 23.00 -30.59 10.90
CA VAL A 799 22.03 -31.53 10.31
C VAL A 799 21.34 -30.87 9.11
N LEU A 800 21.51 -31.46 7.93
CA LEU A 800 20.84 -31.04 6.70
C LEU A 800 19.56 -31.84 6.47
N LEU A 801 18.58 -31.19 5.83
CA LEU A 801 17.46 -31.83 5.17
C LEU A 801 17.81 -32.10 3.69
N ASP A 802 17.63 -33.34 3.24
CA ASP A 802 17.83 -33.72 1.83
C ASP A 802 16.68 -33.20 0.95
N ILE A 803 16.89 -32.07 0.26
CA ILE A 803 15.87 -31.42 -0.59
C ILE A 803 15.81 -32.05 -1.99
N SER A 804 16.82 -32.83 -2.42
CA SER A 804 16.75 -33.62 -3.67
C SER A 804 15.55 -34.58 -3.73
N ARG A 805 14.93 -34.83 -2.58
CA ARG A 805 13.74 -35.68 -2.38
C ARG A 805 12.45 -34.89 -2.07
N THR A 806 12.52 -33.56 -1.97
CA THR A 806 11.57 -32.74 -1.22
C THR A 806 10.97 -31.61 -2.07
N SER A 807 10.55 -31.93 -3.31
CA SER A 807 9.68 -31.10 -4.16
C SER A 807 8.22 -31.04 -3.63
N ALA A 808 8.09 -30.88 -2.31
CA ALA A 808 6.92 -31.19 -1.49
C ALA A 808 6.33 -32.57 -1.84
N SER A 809 7.08 -33.62 -1.50
CA SER A 809 6.63 -35.01 -1.54
C SER A 809 5.37 -35.17 -0.69
N ILE A 810 4.24 -35.37 -1.37
CA ILE A 810 3.03 -35.88 -0.72
C ILE A 810 3.41 -37.24 -0.08
N ASP A 811 3.04 -37.43 1.18
CA ASP A 811 3.27 -38.68 1.94
C ASP A 811 2.94 -39.90 1.07
N GLU A 812 3.78 -40.94 1.11
CA GLU A 812 3.66 -42.13 0.26
C GLU A 812 2.26 -42.76 0.32
N LYS A 813 1.62 -42.74 1.48
CA LYS A 813 0.24 -43.18 1.67
C LYS A 813 -0.75 -42.28 0.92
N ASN A 814 -0.61 -40.96 1.01
CA ASN A 814 -1.44 -39.99 0.29
C ASN A 814 -1.20 -40.03 -1.22
N ASN A 815 0.03 -40.27 -1.68
CA ASN A 815 0.37 -40.51 -3.08
C ASN A 815 -0.31 -41.79 -3.60
N LYS A 816 -0.20 -42.91 -2.89
CA LYS A 816 -0.92 -44.16 -3.23
C LYS A 816 -2.43 -43.93 -3.32
N ILE A 817 -3.03 -43.19 -2.39
CA ILE A 817 -4.45 -42.80 -2.44
C ILE A 817 -4.75 -41.94 -3.69
N LEU A 818 -3.91 -40.96 -4.02
CA LEU A 818 -4.09 -40.08 -5.17
C LEU A 818 -4.01 -40.86 -6.50
N THR A 819 -3.12 -41.85 -6.60
CA THR A 819 -3.04 -42.79 -7.73
C THR A 819 -4.30 -43.64 -7.84
N TYR A 820 -4.82 -44.20 -6.73
CA TYR A 820 -6.09 -44.95 -6.75
C TYR A 820 -7.28 -44.08 -7.19
N ILE A 821 -7.41 -42.85 -6.66
CA ILE A 821 -8.48 -41.90 -7.06
C ILE A 821 -8.37 -41.60 -8.56
N SER A 822 -7.16 -41.31 -9.04
CA SER A 822 -6.92 -40.96 -10.44
C SER A 822 -7.24 -42.14 -11.37
N ASN A 823 -6.77 -43.35 -11.06
CA ASN A 823 -7.01 -44.54 -11.89
C ASN A 823 -8.50 -44.95 -11.92
N ILE A 824 -9.18 -44.97 -10.77
CA ILE A 824 -10.61 -45.30 -10.68
C ILE A 824 -11.44 -44.23 -11.40
N GLY A 825 -11.15 -42.95 -11.16
CA GLY A 825 -11.85 -41.84 -11.80
C GLY A 825 -11.67 -41.82 -13.32
N CYS A 826 -10.43 -41.92 -13.81
CA CYS A 826 -10.13 -41.96 -15.23
C CYS A 826 -10.80 -43.14 -15.94
N GLY A 827 -10.89 -44.31 -15.30
CA GLY A 827 -11.64 -45.46 -15.81
C GLY A 827 -13.14 -45.17 -15.97
N ILE A 828 -13.76 -44.59 -14.94
CA ILE A 828 -15.17 -44.14 -14.97
C ILE A 828 -15.37 -43.09 -16.08
N SER A 829 -14.49 -42.09 -16.16
CA SER A 829 -14.54 -41.01 -17.15
C SER A 829 -14.35 -41.51 -18.58
N ALA A 830 -13.48 -42.50 -18.83
CA ALA A 830 -13.35 -43.14 -20.13
C ALA A 830 -14.67 -43.82 -20.54
N ILE A 831 -15.29 -44.61 -19.66
CA ILE A 831 -16.58 -45.28 -19.93
C ILE A 831 -17.67 -44.26 -20.28
N PHE A 832 -17.81 -43.19 -19.50
CA PHE A 832 -18.85 -42.17 -19.74
C PHE A 832 -18.54 -41.24 -20.93
N SER A 833 -17.26 -41.01 -21.25
CA SER A 833 -16.85 -40.33 -22.49
C SER A 833 -17.16 -41.17 -23.73
N ALA A 834 -16.90 -42.49 -23.68
CA ALA A 834 -17.27 -43.43 -24.73
C ALA A 834 -18.79 -43.53 -24.90
N ALA A 835 -19.57 -43.60 -23.81
CA ALA A 835 -21.04 -43.60 -23.85
C ALA A 835 -21.61 -42.30 -24.43
N THR A 836 -20.98 -41.16 -24.14
CA THR A 836 -21.31 -39.86 -24.75
C THR A 836 -21.04 -39.89 -26.26
N LEU A 837 -19.83 -40.28 -26.66
CA LEU A 837 -19.41 -40.33 -28.05
C LEU A 837 -20.29 -41.28 -28.89
N LEU A 838 -20.55 -42.49 -28.39
CA LEU A 838 -21.43 -43.48 -29.02
C LEU A 838 -22.85 -42.92 -29.20
N THR A 839 -23.41 -42.25 -28.18
CA THR A 839 -24.73 -41.61 -28.27
C THR A 839 -24.78 -40.54 -29.37
N TYR A 840 -23.78 -39.68 -29.48
CA TYR A 840 -23.73 -38.61 -30.48
C TYR A 840 -23.39 -39.11 -31.90
N ILE A 841 -22.72 -40.27 -32.03
CA ILE A 841 -22.52 -40.95 -33.31
C ILE A 841 -23.79 -41.65 -33.79
N ALA A 842 -24.45 -42.42 -32.92
CA ALA A 842 -25.60 -43.26 -33.27
C ALA A 842 -26.84 -42.45 -33.72
N PHE A 843 -27.09 -41.29 -33.10
CA PHE A 843 -28.25 -40.46 -33.45
C PHE A 843 -27.85 -39.30 -34.37
N GLU A 844 -27.94 -39.51 -35.68
CA GLU A 844 -27.58 -38.52 -36.72
C GLU A 844 -28.24 -37.14 -36.51
N LYS A 845 -29.46 -37.10 -35.94
CA LYS A 845 -30.16 -35.87 -35.55
C LYS A 845 -29.39 -35.03 -34.51
N LEU A 846 -28.72 -35.65 -33.53
CA LEU A 846 -27.90 -34.95 -32.53
C LEU A 846 -26.59 -34.41 -33.12
N ARG A 847 -26.06 -35.10 -34.13
CA ARG A 847 -24.79 -34.77 -34.82
C ARG A 847 -24.91 -33.54 -35.73
N ARG A 848 -26.11 -32.99 -35.98
CA ARG A 848 -26.30 -31.83 -36.88
C ARG A 848 -25.87 -30.49 -36.25
N ASP A 849 -26.01 -30.34 -34.94
CA ASP A 849 -25.66 -29.12 -34.20
C ASP A 849 -24.15 -28.86 -34.13
N TYR A 850 -23.71 -27.61 -34.11
CA TYR A 850 -22.28 -27.28 -33.95
C TYR A 850 -21.71 -27.57 -32.54
N PRO A 851 -22.38 -27.21 -31.42
CA PRO A 851 -21.92 -27.58 -30.08
C PRO A 851 -21.76 -29.09 -29.92
N SER A 852 -22.70 -29.89 -30.48
CA SER A 852 -22.62 -31.36 -30.42
C SER A 852 -21.40 -31.92 -31.17
N LYS A 853 -20.95 -31.28 -32.25
CA LYS A 853 -19.72 -31.68 -32.98
C LYS A 853 -18.44 -31.31 -32.22
N ILE A 854 -18.43 -30.16 -31.57
CA ILE A 854 -17.30 -29.73 -30.72
C ILE A 854 -17.21 -30.63 -29.48
N LEU A 855 -18.35 -30.87 -28.82
CA LEU A 855 -18.47 -31.82 -27.71
C LEU A 855 -18.04 -33.24 -28.08
N MET A 856 -18.34 -33.73 -29.30
CA MET A 856 -17.81 -35.01 -29.78
C MET A 856 -16.28 -35.01 -29.83
N ASN A 857 -15.64 -33.97 -30.40
CA ASN A 857 -14.17 -33.92 -30.48
C ASN A 857 -13.52 -33.79 -29.08
N LEU A 858 -14.12 -33.02 -28.17
CA LEU A 858 -13.70 -32.94 -26.77
C LEU A 858 -13.85 -34.30 -26.05
N SER A 859 -14.95 -35.01 -26.28
CA SER A 859 -15.17 -36.35 -25.72
C SER A 859 -14.18 -37.37 -26.29
N THR A 860 -13.81 -37.27 -27.57
CA THR A 860 -12.80 -38.12 -28.21
C THR A 860 -11.40 -37.84 -27.65
N SER A 861 -10.99 -36.59 -27.50
CA SER A 861 -9.67 -36.25 -26.94
C SER A 861 -9.54 -36.60 -25.47
N LEU A 862 -10.59 -36.36 -24.66
CA LEU A 862 -10.64 -36.85 -23.27
C LEU A 862 -10.64 -38.38 -23.19
N LEU A 863 -11.37 -39.08 -24.07
CA LEU A 863 -11.34 -40.56 -24.10
C LEU A 863 -9.93 -41.08 -24.36
N PHE A 864 -9.22 -40.58 -25.38
CA PHE A 864 -7.86 -41.01 -25.65
C PHE A 864 -6.87 -40.61 -24.53
N LEU A 865 -6.99 -39.42 -23.95
CA LEU A 865 -6.17 -39.00 -22.81
C LEU A 865 -6.31 -39.97 -21.62
N ASN A 866 -7.55 -40.30 -21.23
CA ASN A 866 -7.81 -41.23 -20.13
C ASN A 866 -7.34 -42.66 -20.46
N MET A 867 -7.53 -43.14 -21.69
CA MET A 867 -7.08 -44.48 -22.10
C MET A 867 -5.56 -44.61 -22.14
N VAL A 868 -4.82 -43.61 -22.65
CA VAL A 868 -3.36 -43.66 -22.66
C VAL A 868 -2.81 -43.52 -21.23
N PHE A 869 -3.40 -42.66 -20.38
CA PHE A 869 -3.01 -42.51 -18.98
C PHE A 869 -3.16 -43.81 -18.17
N LEU A 870 -4.26 -44.56 -18.38
CA LEU A 870 -4.48 -45.84 -17.72
C LEU A 870 -3.57 -46.96 -18.23
N LEU A 871 -3.07 -46.85 -19.47
CA LEU A 871 -2.15 -47.82 -20.07
C LEU A 871 -0.67 -47.51 -19.75
N ASP A 872 -0.33 -46.26 -19.40
CA ASP A 872 1.04 -45.82 -19.13
C ASP A 872 1.76 -46.72 -18.13
N SER A 873 1.18 -46.87 -16.93
CA SER A 873 1.73 -47.68 -15.82
C SER A 873 1.84 -49.19 -16.11
N TRP A 874 1.36 -49.65 -17.28
CA TRP A 874 1.56 -51.02 -17.77
C TRP A 874 2.59 -51.06 -18.90
N LEU A 875 2.50 -50.13 -19.86
CA LEU A 875 3.45 -50.00 -20.98
C LEU A 875 4.86 -49.63 -20.50
N SER A 876 4.98 -48.83 -19.43
CA SER A 876 6.23 -48.45 -18.78
C SER A 876 7.00 -49.63 -18.16
N THR A 877 6.31 -50.73 -17.85
CA THR A 877 6.92 -51.95 -17.27
C THR A 877 7.55 -52.87 -18.31
N MET A 878 7.40 -52.58 -19.61
CA MET A 878 7.89 -53.43 -20.71
C MET A 878 9.32 -53.07 -21.17
N GLU A 879 10.05 -52.26 -20.38
CA GLU A 879 11.48 -51.92 -20.53
C GLU A 879 11.93 -51.51 -21.94
N ASN A 880 11.06 -50.81 -22.67
CA ASN A 880 11.31 -50.33 -24.04
C ASN A 880 11.20 -48.80 -24.08
N ASP A 881 12.35 -48.12 -24.18
CA ASP A 881 12.44 -46.66 -24.24
C ASP A 881 11.64 -46.06 -25.40
N GLY A 882 11.59 -46.74 -26.56
CA GLY A 882 10.82 -46.30 -27.72
C GLY A 882 9.30 -46.36 -27.50
N LEU A 883 8.84 -47.34 -26.72
CA LEU A 883 7.44 -47.43 -26.28
C LEU A 883 7.11 -46.33 -25.27
N CYS A 884 7.98 -46.13 -24.27
CA CYS A 884 7.82 -45.09 -23.25
C CYS A 884 7.79 -43.67 -23.86
N LEU A 885 8.71 -43.38 -24.78
CA LEU A 885 8.76 -42.15 -25.58
C LEU A 885 7.45 -41.93 -26.36
N ALA A 886 6.92 -42.98 -27.01
CA ALA A 886 5.68 -42.88 -27.76
C ALA A 886 4.48 -42.59 -26.84
N VAL A 887 4.38 -43.25 -25.68
CA VAL A 887 3.31 -43.02 -24.70
C VAL A 887 3.35 -41.59 -24.16
N ALA A 888 4.53 -41.11 -23.74
CA ALA A 888 4.71 -39.75 -23.22
C ALA A 888 4.35 -38.67 -24.28
N ILE A 889 4.71 -38.90 -25.56
CA ILE A 889 4.31 -38.04 -26.68
C ILE A 889 2.78 -38.05 -26.88
N PHE A 890 2.13 -39.22 -26.86
CA PHE A 890 0.67 -39.30 -26.99
C PHE A 890 -0.05 -38.64 -25.81
N LEU A 891 0.42 -38.82 -24.58
CA LEU A 891 -0.11 -38.13 -23.40
C LEU A 891 -0.03 -36.61 -23.53
N HIS A 892 1.15 -36.07 -23.86
CA HIS A 892 1.36 -34.64 -24.07
C HIS A 892 0.45 -34.09 -25.19
N TYR A 893 0.30 -34.83 -26.29
CA TYR A 893 -0.58 -34.47 -27.41
C TYR A 893 -2.07 -34.47 -27.02
N PHE A 894 -2.58 -35.54 -26.41
CA PHE A 894 -4.00 -35.60 -26.03
C PHE A 894 -4.34 -34.63 -24.88
N LEU A 895 -3.38 -34.31 -24.00
CA LEU A 895 -3.53 -33.26 -22.96
C LEU A 895 -3.75 -31.89 -23.60
N LEU A 896 -2.81 -31.41 -24.45
CA LEU A 896 -2.94 -30.13 -25.14
C LEU A 896 -4.18 -30.10 -26.06
N THR A 897 -4.54 -31.24 -26.65
CA THR A 897 -5.75 -31.37 -27.47
C THR A 897 -7.05 -31.30 -26.65
N SER A 898 -7.04 -31.76 -25.40
CA SER A 898 -8.18 -31.55 -24.51
C SER A 898 -8.36 -30.05 -24.20
N PHE A 899 -7.27 -29.33 -23.94
CA PHE A 899 -7.28 -27.88 -23.71
C PHE A 899 -7.73 -27.10 -24.95
N THR A 900 -7.24 -27.40 -26.15
CA THR A 900 -7.71 -26.71 -27.37
C THR A 900 -9.19 -26.88 -27.60
N TRP A 901 -9.76 -28.07 -27.37
CA TRP A 901 -11.20 -28.27 -27.57
C TRP A 901 -12.05 -27.59 -26.50
N MET A 902 -11.59 -27.47 -25.25
CA MET A 902 -12.24 -26.62 -24.23
C MET A 902 -12.16 -25.13 -24.62
N GLY A 903 -11.01 -24.68 -25.13
CA GLY A 903 -10.82 -23.31 -25.65
C GLY A 903 -11.65 -22.99 -26.89
N LEU A 904 -11.84 -23.96 -27.79
CA LEU A 904 -12.68 -23.79 -28.97
C LEU A 904 -14.18 -23.72 -28.61
N GLU A 905 -14.63 -24.43 -27.57
CA GLU A 905 -16.01 -24.31 -27.09
C GLU A 905 -16.28 -22.95 -26.41
N SER A 906 -15.33 -22.38 -25.68
CA SER A 906 -15.48 -21.02 -25.13
C SER A 906 -15.50 -19.95 -26.24
N VAL A 907 -14.68 -20.10 -27.29
CA VAL A 907 -14.76 -19.28 -28.53
C VAL A 907 -16.08 -19.51 -29.27
N HIS A 908 -16.64 -20.72 -29.28
CA HIS A 908 -17.97 -20.97 -29.84
C HIS A 908 -19.05 -20.22 -29.06
N MET A 909 -19.04 -20.30 -27.72
CA MET A 909 -19.94 -19.54 -26.84
C MET A 909 -19.84 -18.03 -27.07
N TYR A 910 -18.64 -17.48 -27.24
CA TYR A 910 -18.43 -16.07 -27.58
C TYR A 910 -19.14 -15.66 -28.87
N ILE A 911 -18.93 -16.43 -29.95
CA ILE A 911 -19.55 -16.15 -31.25
C ILE A 911 -21.08 -16.29 -31.17
N ALA A 912 -21.58 -17.28 -30.43
CA ALA A 912 -23.02 -17.54 -30.29
C ALA A 912 -23.77 -16.53 -29.42
N LEU A 913 -23.12 -15.96 -28.39
CA LEU A 913 -23.79 -15.18 -27.34
C LEU A 913 -23.39 -13.70 -27.27
N VAL A 914 -22.21 -13.32 -27.78
CA VAL A 914 -21.75 -11.92 -27.85
C VAL A 914 -21.86 -11.40 -29.29
N LYS A 915 -21.36 -12.16 -30.28
CA LYS A 915 -21.33 -11.75 -31.69
C LYS A 915 -22.59 -12.16 -32.47
N VAL A 916 -23.76 -11.85 -31.89
CA VAL A 916 -25.08 -12.36 -32.32
C VAL A 916 -25.49 -11.94 -33.75
N PHE A 917 -24.87 -10.92 -34.34
CA PHE A 917 -25.21 -10.43 -35.68
C PHE A 917 -24.18 -10.82 -36.76
N ASN A 918 -24.66 -11.64 -37.71
CA ASN A 918 -24.14 -11.83 -39.07
C ASN A 918 -22.71 -12.42 -39.24
N THR A 919 -22.27 -13.37 -38.39
CA THR A 919 -21.06 -14.18 -38.64
C THR A 919 -21.35 -15.58 -39.18
N TYR A 920 -21.64 -15.68 -40.49
CA TYR A 920 -21.64 -16.97 -41.19
C TYR A 920 -20.20 -17.37 -41.57
N ILE A 921 -19.68 -18.46 -40.98
CA ILE A 921 -18.33 -18.96 -41.25
C ILE A 921 -18.40 -20.20 -42.16
N ARG A 922 -18.04 -20.04 -43.44
CA ARG A 922 -17.99 -21.14 -44.41
C ARG A 922 -16.99 -22.22 -43.94
N ARG A 923 -17.43 -23.49 -43.92
CA ARG A 923 -16.70 -24.66 -43.38
C ARG A 923 -16.24 -24.50 -41.91
N TYR A 924 -17.06 -23.87 -41.05
CA TYR A 924 -16.78 -23.61 -39.62
C TYR A 924 -16.10 -24.78 -38.87
N ILE A 925 -16.75 -25.95 -38.81
CA ILE A 925 -16.23 -27.10 -38.06
C ILE A 925 -14.88 -27.63 -38.59
N LEU A 926 -14.63 -27.55 -39.90
CA LEU A 926 -13.35 -27.97 -40.48
C LEU A 926 -12.20 -27.08 -39.99
N LYS A 927 -12.43 -25.77 -39.89
CA LYS A 927 -11.43 -24.84 -39.33
C LYS A 927 -11.17 -25.13 -37.85
N PHE A 928 -12.21 -25.48 -37.10
CA PHE A 928 -12.10 -25.86 -35.69
C PHE A 928 -11.34 -27.18 -35.53
N CYS A 929 -11.55 -28.18 -36.39
CA CYS A 929 -10.73 -29.40 -36.40
C CYS A 929 -9.25 -29.13 -36.72
N ILE A 930 -8.96 -28.26 -37.70
CA ILE A 930 -7.59 -27.87 -38.05
C ILE A 930 -6.86 -27.22 -36.87
N VAL A 931 -7.51 -26.31 -36.14
CA VAL A 931 -6.92 -25.69 -34.95
C VAL A 931 -6.84 -26.69 -33.78
N GLY A 932 -7.94 -27.40 -33.49
CA GLY A 932 -8.09 -28.25 -32.32
C GLY A 932 -7.10 -29.41 -32.29
N TRP A 933 -6.90 -30.10 -33.41
CA TRP A 933 -5.94 -31.21 -33.52
C TRP A 933 -4.57 -30.76 -34.07
N GLY A 934 -4.54 -29.78 -34.97
CA GLY A 934 -3.30 -29.36 -35.65
C GLY A 934 -2.35 -28.50 -34.81
N LEU A 935 -2.88 -27.62 -33.94
CA LEU A 935 -2.04 -26.78 -33.08
C LEU A 935 -1.27 -27.60 -32.00
N PRO A 936 -1.90 -28.57 -31.30
CA PRO A 936 -1.18 -29.49 -30.43
C PRO A 936 -0.17 -30.37 -31.19
N ALA A 937 -0.54 -30.87 -32.39
CA ALA A 937 0.36 -31.71 -33.19
C ALA A 937 1.62 -30.96 -33.60
N ALA A 938 1.50 -29.68 -34.00
CA ALA A 938 2.65 -28.84 -34.33
C ALA A 938 3.55 -28.59 -33.11
N LEU A 939 2.97 -28.27 -31.95
CA LEU A 939 3.74 -28.00 -30.73
C LEU A 939 4.48 -29.24 -30.22
N VAL A 940 3.80 -30.37 -30.07
CA VAL A 940 4.40 -31.63 -29.61
C VAL A 940 5.42 -32.16 -30.64
N GLY A 941 5.14 -31.99 -31.94
CA GLY A 941 6.08 -32.33 -33.01
C GLY A 941 7.37 -31.51 -32.97
N ILE A 942 7.31 -30.20 -32.67
CA ILE A 942 8.51 -29.38 -32.48
C ILE A 942 9.32 -29.89 -31.29
N VAL A 943 8.70 -30.15 -30.14
CA VAL A 943 9.40 -30.69 -28.95
C VAL A 943 10.09 -32.02 -29.27
N ALA A 944 9.37 -32.97 -29.89
CA ALA A 944 9.90 -34.30 -30.22
C ALA A 944 10.98 -34.28 -31.34
N VAL A 945 11.17 -33.16 -32.04
CA VAL A 945 12.28 -32.94 -32.98
C VAL A 945 13.47 -32.24 -32.31
N VAL A 946 13.21 -31.26 -31.44
CA VAL A 946 14.26 -30.44 -30.80
C VAL A 946 14.91 -31.15 -29.60
N ASP A 947 14.13 -31.76 -28.71
CA ASP A 947 14.62 -32.48 -27.54
C ASP A 947 13.88 -33.81 -27.35
N LYS A 948 14.43 -34.88 -27.93
CA LYS A 948 13.96 -36.26 -27.69
C LYS A 948 14.27 -36.74 -26.28
N GLY A 949 15.25 -36.15 -25.61
CA GLY A 949 15.61 -36.47 -24.22
C GLY A 949 14.64 -35.87 -23.19
N ALA A 950 13.72 -35.00 -23.60
CA ALA A 950 12.69 -34.40 -22.75
C ALA A 950 11.66 -35.42 -22.23
N TYR A 951 11.48 -36.55 -22.92
CA TYR A 951 10.51 -37.59 -22.56
C TYR A 951 11.22 -38.86 -22.08
N LYS A 952 10.96 -39.30 -20.85
CA LYS A 952 11.60 -40.48 -20.24
C LYS A 952 10.66 -41.19 -19.26
N ALA A 953 11.06 -42.38 -18.82
CA ALA A 953 10.48 -43.02 -17.64
C ALA A 953 10.96 -42.31 -16.37
N GLU A 954 10.03 -42.00 -15.47
CA GLU A 954 10.28 -41.48 -14.13
C GLU A 954 9.94 -42.55 -13.09
N GLU A 955 10.90 -42.93 -12.26
CA GLU A 955 10.70 -43.93 -11.21
C GLU A 955 10.04 -43.32 -9.97
N HIS A 956 8.77 -43.63 -9.76
CA HIS A 956 8.06 -43.23 -8.55
C HIS A 956 8.47 -44.12 -7.37
N LYS A 957 8.76 -43.50 -6.22
CA LYS A 957 9.00 -44.20 -4.94
C LYS A 957 7.76 -45.03 -4.59
N GLY A 958 7.87 -46.34 -4.75
CA GLY A 958 6.73 -47.27 -4.83
C GLY A 958 6.89 -48.36 -5.91
N GLY A 959 7.83 -48.19 -6.85
CA GLY A 959 8.25 -49.24 -7.80
C GLY A 959 7.58 -49.20 -9.17
N SER A 960 6.68 -48.24 -9.42
CA SER A 960 6.07 -48.01 -10.73
C SER A 960 6.84 -46.96 -11.53
N LYS A 961 7.30 -47.33 -12.73
CA LYS A 961 7.79 -46.39 -13.76
C LYS A 961 6.58 -45.67 -14.40
N PHE A 962 6.68 -44.38 -14.69
CA PHE A 962 5.65 -43.59 -15.39
C PHE A 962 6.29 -42.81 -16.55
N CYS A 963 5.68 -42.75 -17.74
CA CYS A 963 6.32 -42.20 -18.94
C CYS A 963 5.87 -40.76 -19.22
N TRP A 964 6.72 -39.78 -18.90
CA TRP A 964 6.36 -38.36 -18.93
C TRP A 964 7.47 -37.43 -19.45
N ILE A 965 7.16 -36.13 -19.48
CA ILE A 965 8.11 -35.04 -19.74
C ILE A 965 8.95 -34.82 -18.48
N THR A 966 10.23 -35.20 -18.51
CA THR A 966 11.18 -35.00 -17.39
C THR A 966 11.97 -33.69 -17.50
N ASN A 967 11.98 -33.03 -18.67
CA ASN A 967 12.62 -31.72 -18.82
C ASN A 967 11.67 -30.62 -18.32
N GLU A 968 11.97 -30.04 -17.15
CA GLU A 968 11.16 -28.97 -16.53
C GLU A 968 10.92 -27.78 -17.46
N THR A 969 11.92 -27.35 -18.22
CA THR A 969 11.81 -26.21 -19.13
C THR A 969 10.78 -26.47 -20.22
N VAL A 970 10.74 -27.70 -20.74
CA VAL A 970 9.70 -28.14 -21.69
C VAL A 970 8.34 -28.17 -20.99
N PHE A 971 8.23 -28.83 -19.83
CA PHE A 971 6.97 -28.95 -19.08
C PHE A 971 6.34 -27.58 -18.75
N TYR A 972 7.10 -26.65 -18.17
CA TYR A 972 6.60 -25.32 -17.85
C TYR A 972 6.23 -24.51 -19.10
N THR A 973 7.00 -24.63 -20.19
CA THR A 973 6.74 -23.87 -21.42
C THR A 973 5.53 -24.41 -22.19
N THR A 974 5.45 -25.73 -22.42
CA THR A 974 4.47 -26.33 -23.35
C THR A 974 3.23 -26.88 -22.68
N CYS A 975 3.29 -27.29 -21.41
CA CYS A 975 2.10 -27.68 -20.65
C CYS A 975 1.55 -26.48 -19.84
N VAL A 976 2.34 -25.91 -18.93
CA VAL A 976 1.84 -24.88 -18.00
C VAL A 976 1.56 -23.55 -18.71
N GLY A 977 2.49 -23.03 -19.51
CA GLY A 977 2.28 -21.80 -20.29
C GLY A 977 1.11 -21.88 -21.26
N TYR A 978 0.94 -23.03 -21.92
CA TYR A 978 -0.17 -23.29 -22.83
C TYR A 978 -1.52 -23.39 -22.09
N PHE A 979 -1.55 -24.10 -20.96
CA PHE A 979 -2.71 -24.15 -20.09
C PHE A 979 -3.13 -22.76 -19.63
N CYS A 980 -2.20 -21.93 -19.14
CA CYS A 980 -2.48 -20.58 -18.67
C CYS A 980 -3.13 -19.70 -19.76
N LEU A 981 -2.64 -19.77 -21.01
CA LEU A 981 -3.22 -19.05 -22.15
C LEU A 981 -4.70 -19.44 -22.38
N VAL A 982 -4.98 -20.74 -22.41
CA VAL A 982 -6.33 -21.28 -22.65
C VAL A 982 -7.26 -21.02 -21.44
N PHE A 983 -6.75 -21.20 -20.22
CA PHE A 983 -7.50 -21.01 -18.98
C PHE A 983 -7.94 -19.56 -18.78
N LEU A 984 -7.09 -18.58 -19.08
CA LEU A 984 -7.46 -17.16 -19.03
C LEU A 984 -8.59 -16.82 -20.01
N LEU A 985 -8.55 -17.38 -21.23
CA LEU A 985 -9.60 -17.23 -22.23
C LEU A 985 -10.91 -17.87 -21.75
N ASN A 986 -10.84 -19.09 -21.22
CA ASN A 986 -12.00 -19.82 -20.69
C ASN A 986 -12.61 -19.14 -19.45
N LEU A 987 -11.79 -18.61 -18.54
CA LEU A 987 -12.22 -17.84 -17.37
C LEU A 987 -12.95 -16.55 -17.78
N ALA A 988 -12.35 -15.77 -18.70
CA ALA A 988 -12.98 -14.56 -19.21
C ALA A 988 -14.35 -14.87 -19.86
N MET A 989 -14.43 -15.95 -20.64
CA MET A 989 -15.68 -16.38 -21.26
C MET A 989 -16.70 -16.94 -20.28
N PHE A 990 -16.27 -17.70 -19.26
CA PHE A 990 -17.13 -18.17 -18.18
C PHE A 990 -17.80 -16.97 -17.47
N VAL A 991 -17.02 -15.94 -17.13
CA VAL A 991 -17.54 -14.70 -16.51
C VAL A 991 -18.54 -13.98 -17.43
N VAL A 992 -18.22 -13.81 -18.72
CA VAL A 992 -19.14 -13.17 -19.70
C VAL A 992 -20.46 -13.95 -19.81
N VAL A 993 -20.41 -15.28 -19.90
CA VAL A 993 -21.61 -16.12 -20.00
C VAL A 993 -22.42 -16.10 -18.70
N MET A 994 -21.79 -16.14 -17.54
CA MET A 994 -22.48 -16.02 -16.24
C MET A 994 -23.18 -14.66 -16.09
N LEU A 995 -22.50 -13.55 -16.45
CA LEU A 995 -23.09 -12.21 -16.44
C LEU A 995 -24.31 -12.11 -17.38
N GLN A 996 -24.25 -12.73 -18.56
CA GLN A 996 -25.38 -12.79 -19.48
C GLN A 996 -26.54 -13.67 -18.98
N ILE A 997 -26.25 -14.79 -18.31
CA ILE A 997 -27.27 -15.65 -17.68
C ILE A 997 -28.00 -14.89 -16.56
N CYS A 998 -27.27 -14.15 -15.72
CA CYS A 998 -27.87 -13.28 -14.70
C CYS A 998 -28.68 -12.12 -15.32
N GLY A 999 -28.14 -11.44 -16.33
CA GLY A 999 -28.76 -10.27 -16.95
C GLY A 999 -30.01 -10.56 -17.80
N ARG A 1000 -30.22 -11.81 -18.26
CA ARG A 1000 -31.33 -12.16 -19.17
C ARG A 1000 -32.71 -12.27 -18.51
N ASN A 1001 -32.78 -12.43 -17.19
CA ASN A 1001 -34.01 -12.98 -16.57
C ASN A 1001 -35.06 -11.92 -16.21
N GLY A 1002 -34.69 -10.63 -16.14
CA GLY A 1002 -35.54 -9.53 -15.67
C GLY A 1002 -36.75 -9.15 -16.55
N LYS A 1003 -37.25 -10.03 -17.43
CA LYS A 1003 -38.38 -9.72 -18.34
C LYS A 1003 -39.33 -10.88 -18.70
N ARG A 1004 -39.11 -12.15 -18.28
CA ARG A 1004 -40.04 -13.27 -18.61
C ARG A 1004 -39.83 -14.57 -17.79
N SER A 1005 -40.39 -14.66 -16.57
CA SER A 1005 -40.66 -15.96 -15.91
C SER A 1005 -41.62 -15.83 -14.73
N ASN A 1006 -42.73 -16.58 -14.72
CA ASN A 1006 -43.47 -16.89 -13.49
C ASN A 1006 -42.89 -18.19 -12.91
N ARG A 1007 -41.82 -18.09 -12.12
CA ARG A 1007 -41.19 -19.22 -11.41
C ARG A 1007 -40.78 -18.83 -10.00
N THR A 1008 -40.63 -19.83 -9.14
CA THR A 1008 -40.16 -19.62 -7.78
C THR A 1008 -38.66 -19.31 -7.74
N LEU A 1009 -38.22 -18.50 -6.75
CA LEU A 1009 -36.80 -18.18 -6.54
C LEU A 1009 -35.93 -19.45 -6.41
N ARG A 1010 -36.46 -20.51 -5.79
CA ARG A 1010 -35.79 -21.81 -5.63
C ARG A 1010 -35.57 -22.52 -6.97
N GLU A 1011 -36.54 -22.51 -7.88
CA GLU A 1011 -36.34 -23.03 -9.25
C GLU A 1011 -35.34 -22.21 -10.06
N GLU A 1012 -35.37 -20.88 -9.92
CA GLU A 1012 -34.45 -19.96 -10.60
C GLU A 1012 -33.00 -20.21 -10.15
N VAL A 1013 -32.76 -20.27 -8.83
CA VAL A 1013 -31.44 -20.58 -8.25
C VAL A 1013 -30.97 -21.99 -8.67
N LEU A 1014 -31.83 -23.02 -8.58
CA LEU A 1014 -31.45 -24.39 -8.99
C LEU A 1014 -31.14 -24.48 -10.49
N ARG A 1015 -31.89 -23.78 -11.35
CA ARG A 1015 -31.63 -23.72 -12.80
C ARG A 1015 -30.31 -23.01 -13.10
N ASN A 1016 -30.05 -21.88 -12.43
CA ASN A 1016 -28.83 -21.10 -12.63
C ASN A 1016 -27.60 -21.86 -12.09
N LEU A 1017 -27.70 -22.50 -10.93
CA LEU A 1017 -26.66 -23.37 -10.35
C LEU A 1017 -26.35 -24.57 -11.26
N ARG A 1018 -27.38 -25.27 -11.77
CA ARG A 1018 -27.22 -26.34 -12.76
C ARG A 1018 -26.52 -25.84 -14.04
N SER A 1019 -26.80 -24.61 -14.47
CA SER A 1019 -26.14 -24.00 -15.63
C SER A 1019 -24.68 -23.62 -15.35
N ALA A 1020 -24.37 -23.17 -14.14
CA ALA A 1020 -23.01 -22.86 -13.71
C ALA A 1020 -22.15 -24.12 -13.65
N ILE A 1021 -22.58 -25.14 -12.90
CA ILE A 1021 -21.86 -26.42 -12.77
C ILE A 1021 -21.63 -27.08 -14.14
N SER A 1022 -22.66 -27.09 -15.00
CA SER A 1022 -22.58 -27.61 -16.37
C SER A 1022 -21.52 -26.91 -17.24
N LEU A 1023 -21.33 -25.59 -17.05
CA LEU A 1023 -20.35 -24.80 -17.78
C LEU A 1023 -18.93 -24.94 -17.19
N THR A 1024 -18.81 -25.07 -15.86
CA THR A 1024 -17.53 -25.26 -15.15
C THR A 1024 -16.76 -26.46 -15.69
N PHE A 1025 -17.42 -27.61 -15.86
CA PHE A 1025 -16.80 -28.83 -16.40
C PHE A 1025 -16.61 -28.78 -17.93
N LEU A 1026 -17.46 -28.07 -18.67
CA LEU A 1026 -17.35 -27.93 -20.13
C LEU A 1026 -16.16 -27.07 -20.55
N LEU A 1027 -15.87 -26.00 -19.79
CA LEU A 1027 -14.78 -25.06 -20.06
C LEU A 1027 -13.47 -25.41 -19.32
N GLY A 1028 -13.42 -26.56 -18.63
CA GLY A 1028 -12.21 -27.04 -17.95
C GLY A 1028 -11.79 -26.25 -16.71
N MET A 1029 -12.71 -25.47 -16.09
CA MET A 1029 -12.36 -24.57 -14.99
C MET A 1029 -11.78 -25.31 -13.76
N THR A 1030 -12.08 -26.60 -13.60
CA THR A 1030 -11.56 -27.47 -12.53
C THR A 1030 -10.05 -27.74 -12.63
N TRP A 1031 -9.45 -27.61 -13.82
CA TRP A 1031 -7.99 -27.72 -13.99
C TRP A 1031 -7.25 -26.57 -13.28
N GLY A 1032 -7.92 -25.45 -12.98
CA GLY A 1032 -7.36 -24.37 -12.17
C GLY A 1032 -6.93 -24.81 -10.76
N PHE A 1033 -7.47 -25.91 -10.23
CA PHE A 1033 -7.01 -26.45 -8.94
C PHE A 1033 -5.54 -26.90 -8.97
N ALA A 1034 -5.02 -27.39 -10.10
CA ALA A 1034 -3.60 -27.72 -10.23
C ALA A 1034 -2.71 -26.46 -10.12
N PHE A 1035 -3.16 -25.33 -10.69
CA PHE A 1035 -2.44 -24.05 -10.62
C PHE A 1035 -2.42 -23.46 -9.19
N PHE A 1036 -3.47 -23.69 -8.39
CA PHE A 1036 -3.53 -23.25 -7.00
C PHE A 1036 -2.91 -24.24 -5.99
N ALA A 1037 -2.33 -25.36 -6.45
CA ALA A 1037 -1.70 -26.37 -5.60
C ALA A 1037 -0.25 -26.02 -5.20
N TRP A 1038 -0.05 -24.88 -4.53
CA TRP A 1038 1.25 -24.42 -4.02
C TRP A 1038 1.24 -24.13 -2.51
N GLY A 1039 2.42 -24.14 -1.88
CA GLY A 1039 2.56 -23.89 -0.45
C GLY A 1039 1.75 -24.85 0.44
N PRO A 1040 1.26 -24.40 1.62
CA PRO A 1040 0.59 -25.26 2.60
C PRO A 1040 -0.76 -25.83 2.12
N VAL A 1041 -1.31 -25.31 1.01
CA VAL A 1041 -2.58 -25.79 0.43
C VAL A 1041 -2.40 -26.81 -0.71
N LYS A 1042 -1.14 -27.17 -1.06
CA LYS A 1042 -0.82 -28.13 -2.14
C LYS A 1042 -1.63 -29.43 -2.03
N LEU A 1043 -1.67 -30.06 -0.85
CA LEU A 1043 -2.34 -31.34 -0.64
C LEU A 1043 -3.85 -31.26 -0.93
N THR A 1044 -4.54 -30.27 -0.36
CA THR A 1044 -5.98 -30.05 -0.53
C THR A 1044 -6.34 -29.80 -2.00
N PHE A 1045 -5.58 -28.94 -2.68
CA PHE A 1045 -5.83 -28.66 -4.10
C PHE A 1045 -5.47 -29.82 -5.03
N MET A 1046 -4.47 -30.65 -4.70
CA MET A 1046 -4.19 -31.88 -5.46
C MET A 1046 -5.32 -32.91 -5.35
N TYR A 1047 -5.93 -33.09 -4.17
CA TYR A 1047 -7.12 -33.95 -4.05
C TYR A 1047 -8.31 -33.40 -4.85
N LEU A 1048 -8.60 -32.10 -4.76
CA LEU A 1048 -9.68 -31.47 -5.54
C LEU A 1048 -9.42 -31.60 -7.05
N PHE A 1049 -8.18 -31.37 -7.49
CA PHE A 1049 -7.76 -31.55 -8.88
C PHE A 1049 -7.97 -33.00 -9.35
N SER A 1050 -7.41 -33.99 -8.64
CA SER A 1050 -7.52 -35.40 -9.01
C SER A 1050 -8.99 -35.85 -9.09
N ILE A 1051 -9.82 -35.53 -8.08
CA ILE A 1051 -11.24 -35.91 -8.06
C ILE A 1051 -12.02 -35.26 -9.22
N PHE A 1052 -11.90 -33.95 -9.43
CA PHE A 1052 -12.70 -33.25 -10.44
C PHE A 1052 -12.18 -33.44 -11.87
N ASN A 1053 -10.89 -33.68 -12.06
CA ASN A 1053 -10.30 -33.95 -13.37
C ASN A 1053 -10.57 -35.39 -13.81
N SER A 1054 -10.24 -36.37 -12.96
CA SER A 1054 -10.44 -37.78 -13.28
C SER A 1054 -11.91 -38.11 -13.56
N LEU A 1055 -12.87 -37.39 -12.97
CA LEU A 1055 -14.30 -37.53 -13.23
C LEU A 1055 -14.87 -36.58 -14.31
N GLN A 1056 -14.06 -35.82 -15.04
CA GLN A 1056 -14.56 -34.79 -15.99
C GLN A 1056 -15.51 -35.38 -17.06
N GLY A 1057 -15.20 -36.57 -17.60
CA GLY A 1057 -16.05 -37.27 -18.57
C GLY A 1057 -17.42 -37.71 -18.03
N LEU A 1058 -17.49 -38.06 -16.74
CA LEU A 1058 -18.75 -38.38 -16.05
C LEU A 1058 -19.65 -37.13 -15.95
N PHE A 1059 -19.08 -35.99 -15.53
CA PHE A 1059 -19.85 -34.75 -15.44
C PHE A 1059 -20.31 -34.25 -16.83
N ILE A 1060 -19.48 -34.42 -17.86
CA ILE A 1060 -19.85 -34.14 -19.26
C ILE A 1060 -21.02 -35.03 -19.70
N PHE A 1061 -20.96 -36.34 -19.45
CA PHE A 1061 -22.08 -37.25 -19.74
C PHE A 1061 -23.36 -36.85 -18.99
N ILE A 1062 -23.27 -36.56 -17.69
CA ILE A 1062 -24.43 -36.17 -16.88
C ILE A 1062 -25.10 -34.92 -17.47
N PHE A 1063 -24.37 -33.81 -17.61
CA PHE A 1063 -24.99 -32.53 -17.97
C PHE A 1063 -25.28 -32.38 -19.47
N HIS A 1064 -24.43 -32.91 -20.35
CA HIS A 1064 -24.49 -32.70 -21.80
C HIS A 1064 -24.94 -33.92 -22.61
N CYS A 1065 -25.10 -35.09 -21.97
CA CYS A 1065 -25.75 -36.26 -22.56
C CYS A 1065 -27.07 -36.59 -21.82
N ALA A 1066 -27.00 -37.18 -20.63
CA ALA A 1066 -28.15 -37.75 -19.92
C ALA A 1066 -29.20 -36.72 -19.50
N LEU A 1067 -28.81 -35.51 -19.10
CA LEU A 1067 -29.73 -34.43 -18.69
C LEU A 1067 -30.13 -33.47 -19.82
N LYS A 1068 -29.67 -33.68 -21.06
CA LYS A 1068 -29.94 -32.81 -22.22
C LYS A 1068 -31.22 -33.27 -22.94
N GLU A 1069 -32.25 -32.42 -22.94
CA GLU A 1069 -33.60 -32.80 -23.43
C GLU A 1069 -33.61 -33.43 -24.84
N ASN A 1070 -32.82 -32.90 -25.78
CA ASN A 1070 -32.79 -33.40 -27.16
C ASN A 1070 -32.28 -34.85 -27.23
N VAL A 1071 -31.34 -35.22 -26.34
CA VAL A 1071 -30.79 -36.57 -26.20
C VAL A 1071 -31.83 -37.48 -25.54
N GLN A 1072 -32.43 -37.04 -24.43
CA GLN A 1072 -33.52 -37.78 -23.77
C GLN A 1072 -34.69 -38.08 -24.72
N LYS A 1073 -35.02 -37.14 -25.63
CA LYS A 1073 -36.05 -37.32 -26.67
C LYS A 1073 -35.66 -38.33 -27.75
N GLN A 1074 -34.36 -38.58 -28.01
CA GLN A 1074 -33.93 -39.69 -28.88
C GLN A 1074 -33.90 -41.02 -28.12
N TRP A 1075 -33.35 -41.05 -26.90
CA TRP A 1075 -33.34 -42.26 -26.06
C TRP A 1075 -34.76 -42.79 -25.82
N ARG A 1076 -35.72 -41.92 -25.46
CA ARG A 1076 -37.14 -42.29 -25.31
C ARG A 1076 -37.85 -42.69 -26.61
N ARG A 1077 -37.27 -42.42 -27.78
CA ARG A 1077 -37.84 -42.80 -29.09
C ARG A 1077 -37.29 -44.14 -29.59
N TYR A 1078 -36.00 -44.40 -29.36
CA TYR A 1078 -35.25 -45.52 -29.95
C TYR A 1078 -34.75 -46.58 -28.96
N LEU A 1079 -34.52 -46.25 -27.69
CA LEU A 1079 -34.00 -47.17 -26.65
C LEU A 1079 -35.04 -47.58 -25.61
N CYS A 1080 -36.16 -46.86 -25.48
CA CYS A 1080 -37.23 -47.21 -24.56
C CYS A 1080 -38.34 -48.03 -25.22
N CYS A 1081 -38.70 -49.16 -24.59
CA CYS A 1081 -39.85 -49.99 -24.94
C CYS A 1081 -41.05 -49.75 -24.00
N GLY A 1082 -42.24 -50.19 -24.40
CA GLY A 1082 -43.46 -50.09 -23.60
C GLY A 1082 -43.89 -48.65 -23.29
N ARG A 1083 -44.48 -48.43 -22.10
CA ARG A 1083 -45.06 -47.15 -21.65
C ARG A 1083 -44.10 -45.94 -21.63
N PHE A 1084 -42.80 -46.14 -21.77
CA PHE A 1084 -41.80 -45.07 -21.79
C PHE A 1084 -41.41 -44.61 -23.20
N LYS A 1085 -41.90 -45.27 -24.26
CA LYS A 1085 -41.64 -44.89 -25.65
C LYS A 1085 -42.43 -43.64 -26.03
N LEU A 1086 -41.75 -42.63 -26.59
CA LEU A 1086 -42.41 -41.47 -27.20
C LEU A 1086 -43.08 -41.89 -28.53
N SER A 1087 -44.34 -41.51 -28.74
CA SER A 1087 -45.03 -41.70 -30.01
C SER A 1087 -44.48 -40.77 -31.10
N ASP A 1088 -44.44 -41.26 -32.34
CA ASP A 1088 -43.90 -40.53 -33.48
C ASP A 1088 -44.92 -39.54 -34.06
N ASN A 1089 -45.02 -38.37 -33.43
CA ASN A 1089 -45.44 -37.16 -34.13
C ASN A 1089 -44.20 -36.50 -34.77
N SER A 1090 -44.31 -36.20 -36.05
CA SER A 1090 -43.30 -35.44 -36.81
C SER A 1090 -43.60 -33.94 -36.76
N ASP A 1091 -42.57 -33.11 -36.65
CA ASP A 1091 -42.68 -31.64 -36.62
C ASP A 1091 -43.00 -31.02 -38.01
N TRP A 1092 -43.82 -31.68 -38.83
CA TRP A 1092 -44.22 -31.25 -40.17
C TRP A 1092 -45.66 -30.67 -40.23
N SER A 1093 -46.44 -30.79 -39.15
CA SER A 1093 -47.88 -30.52 -39.12
C SER A 1093 -48.28 -29.25 -38.34
N LYS A 1094 -47.53 -28.14 -38.50
CA LYS A 1094 -47.91 -26.82 -37.94
C LYS A 1094 -47.86 -25.61 -38.90
N THR A 1095 -47.81 -25.85 -40.22
CA THR A 1095 -47.82 -24.75 -41.21
C THR A 1095 -48.75 -24.97 -42.41
N ALA A 1096 -49.45 -26.11 -42.54
CA ALA A 1096 -50.22 -26.43 -43.74
C ALA A 1096 -51.47 -27.32 -43.50
N THR A 1097 -52.45 -26.84 -42.74
CA THR A 1097 -53.86 -27.28 -42.90
C THR A 1097 -54.84 -26.27 -42.28
N ASN A 1098 -55.24 -25.26 -43.06
CA ASN A 1098 -56.57 -24.65 -42.91
C ASN A 1098 -57.56 -25.51 -43.72
N ASN A 1099 -58.82 -25.59 -43.25
CA ASN A 1099 -59.99 -26.08 -44.00
C ASN A 1099 -59.87 -27.55 -44.52
N THR A 1100 -60.54 -28.55 -43.94
CA THR A 1100 -62.01 -28.70 -43.93
C THR A 1100 -62.47 -29.81 -42.95
N LYS A 1101 -63.69 -30.38 -43.11
CA LYS A 1101 -64.43 -31.18 -42.10
C LYS A 1101 -64.23 -32.71 -42.22
N LYS A 1102 -64.70 -33.40 -41.15
CA LYS A 1102 -65.34 -34.75 -41.09
C LYS A 1102 -64.49 -36.03 -40.86
N VAL A 1103 -64.58 -36.53 -39.61
CA VAL A 1103 -65.28 -37.78 -39.20
C VAL A 1103 -64.71 -39.18 -39.57
N SER A 1104 -64.33 -39.90 -38.50
CA SER A 1104 -64.35 -41.37 -38.21
C SER A 1104 -63.55 -42.40 -39.04
N SER A 1105 -63.09 -43.45 -38.33
CA SER A 1105 -62.75 -44.82 -38.82
C SER A 1105 -61.57 -44.93 -39.82
N ASP A 1106 -60.81 -46.03 -39.94
CA ASP A 1106 -60.74 -47.28 -39.16
C ASP A 1106 -59.35 -47.96 -39.25
N ASN A 1107 -59.24 -49.14 -38.65
CA ASN A 1107 -58.23 -50.21 -38.81
C ASN A 1107 -57.20 -50.21 -39.97
N LEU A 1108 -55.93 -50.42 -39.58
CA LEU A 1108 -54.98 -51.44 -40.07
C LEU A 1108 -54.98 -51.86 -41.58
N GLY A 1109 -53.94 -51.44 -42.33
CA GLY A 1109 -53.46 -52.03 -43.60
C GLY A 1109 -52.19 -51.31 -44.07
N LYS A 1110 -51.04 -51.97 -44.32
CA LYS A 1110 -50.63 -52.72 -45.53
C LYS A 1110 -50.82 -51.94 -46.86
N SER A 1111 -49.87 -51.88 -47.80
CA SER A 1111 -48.42 -52.23 -47.82
C SER A 1111 -47.83 -51.97 -49.22
N LEU A 1112 -46.50 -51.77 -49.34
CA LEU A 1112 -45.70 -51.86 -50.59
C LEU A 1112 -46.04 -50.78 -51.66
N SER A 1113 -45.21 -50.41 -52.65
CA SER A 1113 -43.81 -50.73 -53.04
C SER A 1113 -43.13 -49.40 -53.50
N SER A 1114 -41.95 -49.25 -54.12
CA SER A 1114 -40.76 -50.07 -54.49
C SER A 1114 -39.66 -49.10 -54.99
N SER A 1115 -38.39 -49.55 -55.10
CA SER A 1115 -37.33 -48.95 -55.97
C SER A 1115 -36.88 -47.50 -55.62
N SER A 1116 -35.80 -46.93 -56.17
CA SER A 1116 -34.66 -47.47 -56.93
C SER A 1116 -33.38 -46.67 -56.60
N PHE A 1117 -32.24 -47.10 -57.16
CA PHE A 1117 -30.90 -46.51 -57.08
C PHE A 1117 -30.81 -45.02 -57.44
N GLY A 1118 -29.81 -44.39 -56.82
CA GLY A 1118 -29.48 -42.98 -56.95
C GLY A 1118 -28.85 -42.51 -58.27
N SER A 1119 -28.55 -41.22 -58.30
CA SER A 1119 -27.41 -40.62 -59.01
C SER A 1119 -27.10 -39.23 -58.44
N THR A 1120 -25.93 -38.69 -58.77
CA THR A 1120 -25.39 -37.37 -58.36
C THR A 1120 -25.95 -36.25 -59.28
N THR A 1121 -25.94 -34.94 -58.98
CA THR A 1121 -24.80 -34.03 -58.70
C THR A 1121 -25.24 -32.66 -58.10
N ALA A 1122 -24.30 -31.71 -57.98
CA ALA A 1122 -24.48 -30.29 -57.60
C ALA A 1122 -25.24 -29.45 -58.68
N ASN A 1123 -25.54 -28.14 -58.58
CA ASN A 1123 -24.84 -26.97 -58.00
C ASN A 1123 -25.77 -25.75 -57.70
N TRP A 1124 -25.22 -24.75 -56.98
CA TRP A 1124 -25.52 -23.29 -56.86
C TRP A 1124 -26.71 -22.66 -57.63
N THR A 1125 -27.45 -21.67 -57.09
CA THR A 1125 -27.15 -20.21 -56.93
C THR A 1125 -28.44 -19.53 -56.40
N SER A 1126 -28.61 -18.26 -55.96
CA SER A 1126 -27.86 -17.14 -55.37
C SER A 1126 -28.86 -15.97 -55.14
N LYS A 1127 -28.65 -15.08 -54.14
CA LYS A 1127 -29.41 -13.81 -53.88
C LYS A 1127 -30.92 -14.00 -53.52
N ALA A 1128 -31.69 -13.03 -53.00
CA ALA A 1128 -31.50 -11.59 -52.74
C ALA A 1128 -32.29 -11.05 -51.51
N LYS A 1129 -31.93 -9.83 -51.05
CA LYS A 1129 -32.71 -8.71 -50.42
C LYS A 1129 -33.90 -8.91 -49.43
N ALA A 1130 -34.04 -7.87 -48.57
CA ALA A 1130 -35.28 -7.23 -48.04
C ALA A 1130 -35.85 -7.58 -46.63
N THR A 1131 -35.70 -6.62 -45.69
CA THR A 1131 -36.73 -5.91 -44.85
C THR A 1131 -38.10 -6.55 -44.52
N LEU A 1132 -38.76 -6.33 -43.35
CA LEU A 1132 -38.46 -5.61 -42.09
C LEU A 1132 -39.58 -5.87 -41.01
N ASN A 1133 -39.25 -5.79 -39.71
CA ASN A 1133 -40.04 -5.71 -38.44
C ASN A 1133 -41.51 -6.22 -38.32
N PRO A 1134 -41.92 -6.68 -37.10
CA PRO A 1134 -42.92 -5.90 -36.35
C PRO A 1134 -42.75 -5.83 -34.80
N PHE A 1135 -43.48 -4.90 -34.16
CA PHE A 1135 -43.64 -4.72 -32.70
C PHE A 1135 -44.93 -5.38 -32.16
N LYS A 1136 -44.98 -5.76 -30.86
CA LYS A 1136 -46.00 -5.26 -29.88
C LYS A 1136 -45.79 -5.68 -28.40
N ARG A 1137 -46.67 -5.19 -27.52
CA ARG A 1137 -46.62 -5.17 -26.03
C ARG A 1137 -47.54 -6.24 -25.36
N HIS A 1138 -47.47 -6.29 -24.03
CA HIS A 1138 -48.19 -7.17 -23.07
C HIS A 1138 -49.73 -7.03 -23.00
N SER A 1139 -50.39 -8.05 -22.43
CA SER A 1139 -51.36 -7.94 -21.31
C SER A 1139 -51.48 -9.27 -20.51
N ASN A 1140 -52.31 -9.32 -19.45
CA ASN A 1140 -52.45 -10.41 -18.46
C ASN A 1140 -53.74 -11.29 -18.73
N THR A 1141 -54.31 -12.20 -17.91
CA THR A 1141 -54.29 -12.46 -16.43
C THR A 1141 -54.92 -13.84 -16.05
N ALA A 1142 -54.69 -14.31 -14.80
CA ALA A 1142 -55.59 -15.09 -13.91
C ALA A 1142 -55.97 -16.60 -14.15
N LYS A 1143 -56.44 -17.25 -13.06
CA LYS A 1143 -56.90 -18.66 -12.91
C LYS A 1143 -57.66 -18.87 -11.56
N CYS A 1144 -58.61 -19.83 -11.47
CA CYS A 1144 -59.27 -20.38 -10.24
C CYS A 1144 -59.80 -21.82 -10.55
N TYR A 1145 -59.55 -22.89 -9.75
CA TYR A 1145 -60.27 -23.46 -8.57
C TYR A 1145 -61.60 -24.22 -8.88
N SER A 1146 -62.03 -25.32 -8.21
CA SER A 1146 -61.53 -26.27 -7.14
C SER A 1146 -62.22 -27.67 -7.33
N LYS A 1147 -62.34 -28.74 -6.48
CA LYS A 1147 -62.01 -29.23 -5.09
C LYS A 1147 -62.20 -30.81 -5.11
N GLN A 1148 -62.05 -31.70 -4.11
CA GLN A 1148 -61.61 -31.67 -2.69
C GLN A 1148 -60.57 -32.79 -2.33
N THR A 1149 -60.75 -33.94 -1.63
CA THR A 1149 -61.89 -34.69 -1.01
C THR A 1149 -61.41 -35.64 0.16
N ASN A 1150 -62.19 -36.68 0.58
CA ASN A 1150 -62.17 -37.37 1.90
C ASN A 1150 -60.94 -38.28 2.30
N PRO A 1151 -60.66 -38.43 3.62
CA PRO A 1151 -59.62 -39.32 4.19
C PRO A 1151 -60.08 -40.27 5.33
N LYS A 1152 -59.15 -41.08 5.87
CA LYS A 1152 -59.08 -41.45 7.31
C LYS A 1152 -57.66 -41.90 7.73
N CYS A 1153 -57.46 -42.23 9.01
CA CYS A 1153 -56.14 -42.18 9.69
C CYS A 1153 -55.85 -43.30 10.72
N ILE A 1154 -54.56 -43.52 11.01
CA ILE A 1154 -54.00 -43.99 12.32
C ILE A 1154 -53.17 -42.82 12.92
N SER A 1155 -53.10 -42.74 14.25
CA SER A 1155 -52.63 -41.60 15.06
C SER A 1155 -51.11 -41.69 15.42
N SER A 1156 -50.44 -40.71 16.05
CA SER A 1156 -50.82 -39.50 16.84
C SER A 1156 -49.66 -38.46 16.80
N SER A 1157 -49.73 -37.20 17.26
CA SER A 1157 -50.73 -36.38 17.98
C SER A 1157 -50.53 -34.85 17.73
N CYS A 1158 -51.63 -34.06 17.86
CA CYS A 1158 -51.75 -32.61 18.21
C CYS A 1158 -50.95 -31.48 17.47
N SER A 1159 -51.46 -30.25 17.28
CA SER A 1159 -52.81 -29.64 17.36
C SER A 1159 -52.84 -28.18 16.82
N SER A 1160 -54.03 -27.65 16.44
CA SER A 1160 -54.46 -26.19 16.39
C SER A 1160 -53.57 -25.14 15.66
N SER A 1161 -53.97 -24.47 14.56
CA SER A 1161 -54.96 -23.35 14.37
C SER A 1161 -54.46 -21.97 14.91
N GLU A 1162 -54.84 -20.76 14.44
CA GLU A 1162 -55.95 -20.28 13.57
C GLU A 1162 -55.75 -18.80 13.05
N VAL A 1163 -56.69 -18.25 12.25
CA VAL A 1163 -56.99 -16.81 11.90
C VAL A 1163 -56.07 -15.93 10.99
N GLU A 1164 -56.53 -15.72 9.74
CA GLU A 1164 -56.93 -14.47 8.97
C GLU A 1164 -56.61 -12.99 9.42
N PRO A 1165 -56.99 -11.88 8.69
CA PRO A 1165 -57.66 -11.70 7.34
C PRO A 1165 -57.19 -10.53 6.39
N ASN A 1166 -57.72 -10.54 5.13
CA ASN A 1166 -58.13 -9.41 4.21
C ASN A 1166 -57.14 -8.32 3.69
N SER A 1167 -57.28 -7.69 2.50
CA SER A 1167 -58.11 -7.82 1.25
C SER A 1167 -57.36 -7.10 0.07
N SER A 1168 -57.80 -6.37 -1.00
CA SER A 1168 -59.01 -5.94 -1.78
C SER A 1168 -58.52 -5.03 -2.97
N SER A 1169 -59.19 -4.68 -4.10
CA SER A 1169 -60.18 -5.32 -5.02
C SER A 1169 -60.53 -4.38 -6.23
N SER A 1170 -60.76 -4.92 -7.47
CA SER A 1170 -61.45 -4.29 -8.67
C SER A 1170 -60.81 -3.06 -9.41
N SER A 1171 -61.09 -2.69 -10.69
CA SER A 1171 -61.82 -3.27 -11.86
C SER A 1171 -61.55 -2.53 -13.23
N SER A 1172 -62.24 -2.94 -14.33
CA SER A 1172 -62.70 -2.19 -15.54
C SER A 1172 -61.85 -1.89 -16.83
N SER A 1173 -62.08 -2.70 -17.89
CA SER A 1173 -62.62 -2.37 -19.27
C SER A 1173 -61.93 -1.52 -20.39
N ILE A 1174 -61.91 -2.11 -21.62
CA ILE A 1174 -62.26 -1.56 -22.98
C ILE A 1174 -61.19 -0.92 -23.92
N LEU A 1175 -61.57 -0.78 -25.23
CA LEU A 1175 -60.88 -0.54 -26.53
C LEU A 1175 -61.12 0.90 -27.10
N PRO A 1176 -60.70 1.37 -28.33
CA PRO A 1176 -59.63 1.01 -29.31
C PRO A 1176 -58.90 2.23 -30.04
N VAL A 1177 -58.12 1.94 -31.12
CA VAL A 1177 -58.07 2.66 -32.45
C VAL A 1177 -57.03 3.79 -32.83
N SER A 1178 -56.67 3.79 -34.15
CA SER A 1178 -56.08 4.80 -35.11
C SER A 1178 -54.64 5.41 -35.01
N GLN A 1179 -54.31 6.27 -36.02
CA GLN A 1179 -52.98 6.71 -36.52
C GLN A 1179 -53.01 8.16 -37.07
N MET A 1180 -51.84 8.78 -37.32
CA MET A 1180 -51.40 9.69 -38.44
C MET A 1180 -50.32 10.70 -37.92
N ILE A 1181 -49.22 11.10 -38.59
CA ILE A 1181 -48.77 11.45 -39.99
C ILE A 1181 -48.77 12.97 -40.26
N ASP A 1182 -47.57 13.58 -40.43
CA ASP A 1182 -47.17 14.70 -41.36
C ASP A 1182 -45.83 15.38 -40.94
N LYS A 1183 -45.06 16.15 -41.75
CA LYS A 1183 -44.81 16.18 -43.22
C LYS A 1183 -43.47 16.90 -43.59
N SER A 1184 -43.06 16.71 -44.86
CA SER A 1184 -41.93 17.20 -45.70
C SER A 1184 -41.45 18.69 -45.71
N GLY A 1185 -40.21 18.98 -46.19
CA GLY A 1185 -39.71 20.38 -46.44
C GLY A 1185 -38.41 20.68 -47.27
N ARG A 1186 -38.30 20.28 -48.56
CA ARG A 1186 -37.56 20.88 -49.74
C ARG A 1186 -36.15 21.62 -49.68
N ARG A 1187 -35.22 21.14 -50.56
CA ARG A 1187 -34.42 21.83 -51.66
C ARG A 1187 -33.14 22.73 -51.47
N MET A 1188 -32.05 22.36 -52.20
CA MET A 1188 -31.21 23.11 -53.23
C MET A 1188 -30.50 24.48 -52.90
N HIS A 1189 -29.40 24.96 -53.53
CA HIS A 1189 -28.44 24.50 -54.61
C HIS A 1189 -27.08 25.30 -54.62
N SER A 1190 -26.22 25.08 -55.65
CA SER A 1190 -24.92 25.75 -56.04
C SER A 1190 -23.61 25.11 -55.50
N SER A 1191 -22.51 24.75 -56.19
CA SER A 1191 -21.73 25.13 -57.43
C SER A 1191 -20.61 26.20 -57.25
N ALA A 1192 -19.38 26.14 -57.82
CA ALA A 1192 -18.57 25.10 -58.51
C ALA A 1192 -17.08 25.55 -58.81
N LEU A 1193 -16.24 24.68 -59.43
CA LEU A 1193 -15.06 24.91 -60.34
C LEU A 1193 -13.55 24.85 -59.88
N ARG A 1194 -12.82 23.90 -60.53
CA ARG A 1194 -11.49 23.96 -61.24
C ARG A 1194 -10.07 23.73 -60.59
N ASN A 1195 -9.41 22.69 -61.16
CA ASN A 1195 -8.06 22.61 -61.80
C ASN A 1195 -6.72 22.37 -61.04
N ASN A 1196 -6.05 21.25 -61.41
CA ASN A 1196 -4.65 21.05 -61.91
C ASN A 1196 -3.40 21.47 -61.06
N SER A 1197 -2.20 20.85 -61.16
CA SER A 1197 -1.74 19.60 -61.84
C SER A 1197 -0.27 19.17 -61.54
N LEU A 1198 -0.02 17.84 -61.57
CA LEU A 1198 1.17 17.09 -62.10
C LEU A 1198 2.56 17.01 -61.38
N GLU A 1199 3.21 15.83 -61.61
CA GLU A 1199 4.68 15.52 -61.69
C GLU A 1199 5.61 15.58 -60.42
N THR A 1200 6.66 14.74 -60.20
CA THR A 1200 7.00 13.34 -60.61
C THR A 1200 8.19 12.72 -59.80
N VAL A 1201 8.41 11.39 -59.89
CA VAL A 1201 9.72 10.65 -59.98
C VAL A 1201 10.61 10.32 -58.73
N LYS A 1202 10.70 9.00 -58.45
CA LYS A 1202 11.85 8.08 -58.16
C LYS A 1202 12.77 8.08 -56.90
N GLU A 1203 12.90 6.85 -56.37
CA GLU A 1203 14.12 6.02 -56.07
C GLU A 1203 14.76 5.86 -54.66
N GLU A 1204 15.13 4.59 -54.39
CA GLU A 1204 15.89 3.98 -53.27
C GLU A 1204 17.43 4.12 -53.55
N PRO A 1205 18.40 3.85 -52.63
CA PRO A 1205 18.55 2.55 -51.95
C PRO A 1205 19.22 2.56 -50.53
N ARG A 1206 19.67 1.37 -50.10
CA ARG A 1206 20.46 1.01 -48.88
C ARG A 1206 21.96 0.81 -49.28
N PRO A 1207 22.91 0.21 -48.49
CA PRO A 1207 22.95 -0.21 -47.07
C PRO A 1207 24.31 0.10 -46.33
N PHE A 1208 24.50 -0.45 -45.11
CA PHE A 1208 25.76 -0.93 -44.45
C PHE A 1208 27.17 -0.48 -44.94
N TRP A 1209 28.06 -0.03 -44.01
CA TRP A 1209 29.17 -0.86 -43.42
C TRP A 1209 30.23 -0.13 -42.53
N GLN A 1210 30.70 -0.85 -41.49
CA GLN A 1210 32.07 -0.99 -40.95
C GLN A 1210 32.81 0.04 -40.04
N VAL A 1211 33.73 -0.54 -39.26
CA VAL A 1211 34.58 -0.01 -38.17
C VAL A 1211 36.05 0.09 -38.63
N ARG A 1212 36.79 1.12 -38.18
CA ARG A 1212 38.23 1.13 -37.79
C ARG A 1212 38.73 2.60 -37.62
N ALA A 1213 39.89 2.91 -37.02
CA ALA A 1213 40.62 2.40 -35.83
C ALA A 1213 41.95 3.19 -35.69
N GLY A 1214 42.50 3.25 -34.47
CA GLY A 1214 43.86 3.74 -34.18
C GLY A 1214 43.88 4.84 -33.10
N ALA A 1215 44.86 4.88 -32.19
CA ALA A 1215 45.98 3.95 -32.00
C ALA A 1215 45.64 2.87 -30.94
#